data_AF-A0A9R1FIV1-F1
#
_entry.id   AF-A0A9R1FIV1-F1
#
_cell.length_a   1.000
_cell.length_b   1.000
_cell.length_c   1.000
_cell.angle_alpha   90.00
_cell.angle_beta   90.00
_cell.angle_gamma   90.00
#
_symmetry.space_group_name_H-M   'P 1'
#
loop_
_entity.id
_entity.type
_entity.pdbx_description
1 polymer ?
#
loop_
_entity_poly.entity_id
_entity_poly.type
_entity_poly.pdbx_seq_one_letter_code
_entity_poly.pdbx_strand_id
1 'polypeptide(L)'
;MTSPATEKPKTTKKHNAHLNNPFPRAVPAAAFRNGDAAPPLSFGPFSKLAHAHDYPVGSRFRLSWNPSLGGAVSLARVSSSDGDPRSRVMWETIPGVAFVSAASATTEADECRGSFALRDGRARLVPDRQSVDRIRSLYRCDVEAGADALRGAAFEASDQTRFPVLLITGVVSAKKADPASSCCCGLRAGRRARARAGKPVLSGRYWVFLEEKSDTQVSFSVKIADYQWSCGHADPSSPPPAATTAPRPHRINILSLRLRLAGRVHRNMSKKKKLSAQEELSALLPPTERASADEEARPEEFNRVFLTYVSERDERFYGFGEQFSCMEFKGRRVPVLVQEQGIGRGDQPITFAANLLSYRSGGNWSTTYAPSPFYMTSKMRSLYLEGYDYSIFDLTKPDRVQIQVYGNSVQGRILQGESPTDLITSYTGSTGRPPVLPRWITSGAVVGMQGGTDAVRRVWSQLQDHDVPVSAFWLQDWVGQRKTAIGSQLWWNWEVDDDHYSGWKDLIRDLRRDGVRTMTYCNPCLVPMGEKGNARRHLYEEAKELGILVRDEAGEPYMMPNTAFDVAMLDFTNPEASSWFKGILRGMADEGVSGWMADFGEGLPLDARLHSGEDPVAAHNRYPELWARVNREFADEWKSEAGEDEEEGLVFFVRAGFRESSRWAMLFWEGDQMVSWQANDGIKSSVVGLLSGGLSGIPLNHSDAGGYCTVDLPLLRYRRSEELLMRWMEVNAFTVVFRTHEGNKPGSNCQFYSNSRTLAHFARCANMYKAWEFYRLQLVKEAAEKGLPVARHLFLHYPEDRRVQEMTYQQFLVGTEMLVVPVLDKGRTAVTAYFPTSDGGSWRHVWTGEEFGGGHRSGHGSLGEATVHGFEAEVSADVGCPAVFVRVGSPVGERFVRNLRDLGVI
;
A
#
# COMPACT_ATOMS: atom_id res chain seq x y z
N MET A 1 -14.80 18.64 -9.77
CA MET A 1 -14.42 18.19 -11.11
C MET A 1 -14.69 16.71 -11.19
N THR A 2 -15.66 16.27 -12.00
CA THR A 2 -15.91 14.85 -12.24
C THR A 2 -14.81 14.33 -13.16
N SER A 3 -14.01 13.37 -12.68
CA SER A 3 -13.09 12.61 -13.54
C SER A 3 -13.88 12.02 -14.71
N PRO A 4 -13.34 11.99 -15.94
CA PRO A 4 -13.97 11.23 -17.02
C PRO A 4 -14.16 9.79 -16.53
N ALA A 5 -15.36 9.24 -16.72
CA ALA A 5 -15.72 7.92 -16.21
C ALA A 5 -14.73 6.88 -16.75
N THR A 6 -13.78 6.48 -15.92
CA THR A 6 -12.97 5.31 -16.15
C THR A 6 -13.93 4.11 -16.21
N GLU A 7 -13.80 3.31 -17.26
CA GLU A 7 -14.59 2.08 -17.40
C GLU A 7 -14.38 1.25 -16.12
N LYS A 8 -15.45 1.09 -15.33
CA LYS A 8 -15.39 0.36 -14.06
C LYS A 8 -14.78 -1.02 -14.30
N PRO A 9 -13.89 -1.49 -13.41
CA PRO A 9 -13.32 -2.81 -13.58
C PRO A 9 -14.44 -3.85 -13.61
N LYS A 10 -14.33 -4.81 -14.52
CA LYS A 10 -15.23 -5.96 -14.52
C LYS A 10 -14.86 -6.85 -13.35
N THR A 11 -15.55 -6.67 -12.23
CA THR A 11 -15.24 -7.33 -10.96
C THR A 11 -15.87 -8.72 -10.89
N THR A 12 -15.06 -9.73 -10.60
CA THR A 12 -15.50 -11.09 -10.33
C THR A 12 -15.32 -11.38 -8.85
N LYS A 13 -16.43 -11.51 -8.13
CA LYS A 13 -16.43 -11.93 -6.73
C LYS A 13 -16.32 -13.44 -6.65
N LYS A 14 -15.25 -13.93 -6.02
CA LYS A 14 -15.08 -15.37 -5.79
C LYS A 14 -15.57 -15.70 -4.40
N HIS A 15 -16.80 -16.19 -4.33
CA HIS A 15 -17.31 -16.89 -3.15
C HIS A 15 -16.82 -18.33 -3.18
N ASN A 16 -16.62 -18.92 -1.99
CA ASN A 16 -16.14 -20.30 -1.84
C ASN A 16 -17.02 -21.30 -2.61
N ALA A 17 -16.65 -21.59 -3.86
CA ALA A 17 -17.23 -22.65 -4.68
C ALA A 17 -16.12 -23.65 -5.02
N HIS A 18 -16.24 -24.87 -4.47
CA HIS A 18 -15.28 -25.98 -4.59
C HIS A 18 -13.84 -25.65 -4.13
N LEU A 19 -12.97 -26.67 -4.09
CA LEU A 19 -11.56 -26.56 -3.70
C LEU A 19 -10.88 -25.39 -4.45
N ASN A 20 -10.59 -24.30 -3.74
CA ASN A 20 -9.93 -23.13 -4.31
C ASN A 20 -8.52 -23.52 -4.81
N ASN A 21 -8.03 -22.85 -5.86
CA ASN A 21 -6.63 -23.00 -6.28
C ASN A 21 -5.71 -22.39 -5.19
N PRO A 22 -4.88 -23.21 -4.50
CA PRO A 22 -4.07 -22.73 -3.39
C PRO A 22 -2.82 -21.94 -3.85
N PHE A 23 -2.53 -21.96 -5.15
CA PHE A 23 -1.52 -21.13 -5.81
C PHE A 23 -2.22 -20.19 -6.79
N PRO A 24 -2.92 -19.15 -6.30
CA PRO A 24 -3.52 -18.16 -7.19
C PRO A 24 -2.44 -17.63 -8.13
N ARG A 25 -2.73 -17.63 -9.44
CA ARG A 25 -1.77 -17.15 -10.42
C ARG A 25 -1.37 -15.72 -10.06
N ALA A 26 -0.06 -15.44 -10.13
CA ALA A 26 0.41 -14.06 -10.15
C ALA A 26 -0.40 -13.32 -11.22
N VAL A 27 -0.88 -12.12 -10.88
CA VAL A 27 -1.62 -11.28 -11.81
C VAL A 27 -0.69 -11.01 -12.99
N PRO A 28 -0.95 -11.59 -14.18
CA PRO A 28 -0.17 -11.23 -15.34
C PRO A 28 -0.61 -9.80 -15.66
N ALA A 29 0.29 -8.82 -15.49
CA ALA A 29 0.07 -7.60 -16.26
C ALA A 29 0.11 -8.02 -17.72
N ALA A 30 -0.74 -7.41 -18.54
CA ALA A 30 -0.49 -7.43 -19.96
C ALA A 30 0.94 -6.90 -20.13
N ALA A 31 1.88 -7.77 -20.45
CA ALA A 31 3.12 -7.35 -21.07
C ALA A 31 2.66 -6.77 -22.40
N PHE A 32 2.34 -5.46 -22.38
CA PHE A 32 2.17 -4.71 -23.60
C PHE A 32 3.38 -5.06 -24.45
N ARG A 33 3.14 -5.77 -25.57
CA ARG A 33 4.05 -6.72 -26.24
C ARG A 33 5.44 -6.20 -26.63
N ASN A 34 5.78 -4.97 -26.32
CA ASN A 34 7.12 -4.40 -26.41
C ASN A 34 7.99 -4.80 -25.20
N GLY A 35 7.98 -6.09 -24.84
CA GLY A 35 8.65 -6.64 -23.66
C GLY A 35 10.18 -6.55 -23.64
N ASP A 36 10.82 -6.13 -24.73
CA ASP A 36 12.28 -6.00 -24.81
C ASP A 36 12.81 -4.70 -25.45
N ALA A 37 11.96 -3.89 -26.09
CA ALA A 37 12.38 -2.62 -26.70
C ALA A 37 11.36 -1.52 -26.38
N ALA A 38 11.77 -0.52 -25.59
CA ALA A 38 10.91 0.63 -25.32
C ALA A 38 10.63 1.44 -26.61
N PRO A 39 9.48 2.12 -26.70
CA PRO A 39 9.11 2.88 -27.89
C PRO A 39 10.21 3.90 -28.25
N PRO A 40 10.65 4.00 -29.51
CA PRO A 40 11.62 5.02 -29.89
C PRO A 40 11.04 6.43 -29.73
N LEU A 41 11.90 7.35 -29.28
CA LEU A 41 11.66 8.78 -29.28
C LEU A 41 12.03 9.37 -30.64
N SER A 42 11.19 10.26 -31.16
CA SER A 42 11.45 11.01 -32.39
C SER A 42 11.27 12.51 -32.16
N PHE A 43 12.09 13.31 -32.83
CA PHE A 43 11.97 14.77 -32.87
C PHE A 43 12.47 15.20 -34.25
N GLY A 44 11.70 16.05 -34.94
CA GLY A 44 11.94 16.33 -36.35
C GLY A 44 13.26 17.09 -36.61
N PRO A 45 13.96 16.84 -37.72
CA PRO A 45 15.21 17.55 -38.07
C PRO A 45 15.00 19.05 -38.35
N PHE A 46 13.76 19.47 -38.61
CA PHE A 46 13.36 20.88 -38.79
C PHE A 46 12.61 21.45 -37.57
N SER A 47 12.66 20.75 -36.42
CA SER A 47 12.01 21.22 -35.20
C SER A 47 12.85 22.32 -34.52
N LYS A 48 12.21 23.19 -33.72
CA LYS A 48 12.89 24.14 -32.84
C LYS A 48 13.74 23.46 -31.74
N LEU A 49 13.79 22.13 -31.72
CA LEU A 49 14.49 21.29 -30.75
C LEU A 49 15.77 20.66 -31.34
N ALA A 50 16.27 21.19 -32.47
CA ALA A 50 17.48 20.70 -33.15
C ALA A 50 18.78 20.95 -32.37
N HIS A 51 18.77 21.81 -31.35
CA HIS A 51 19.93 22.14 -30.53
C HIS A 51 19.69 21.81 -29.06
N ALA A 52 20.78 21.56 -28.32
CA ALA A 52 20.71 21.41 -26.88
C ALA A 52 20.24 22.73 -26.24
N HIS A 53 19.36 22.64 -25.25
CA HIS A 53 18.79 23.82 -24.61
C HIS A 53 18.45 23.55 -23.15
N ASP A 54 18.70 24.54 -22.30
CA ASP A 54 18.37 24.53 -20.88
C ASP A 54 17.14 25.39 -20.61
N TYR A 55 16.12 24.79 -20.01
CA TYR A 55 14.87 25.47 -19.69
C TYR A 55 14.75 25.64 -18.17
N PRO A 56 14.48 26.86 -17.67
CA PRO A 56 14.22 27.07 -16.26
C PRO A 56 12.89 26.42 -15.85
N VAL A 57 12.89 25.81 -14.67
CA VAL A 57 11.71 25.32 -13.94
C VAL A 57 11.73 26.05 -12.59
N GLY A 58 10.94 27.10 -12.49
CA GLY A 58 11.06 28.07 -11.41
C GLY A 58 12.44 28.76 -11.38
N SER A 59 12.87 29.10 -10.18
CA SER A 59 14.12 29.80 -9.90
C SER A 59 15.29 28.86 -9.58
N ARG A 60 15.00 27.64 -9.12
CA ARG A 60 16.02 26.72 -8.56
C ARG A 60 16.27 25.48 -9.37
N PHE A 61 15.44 25.18 -10.36
CA PHE A 61 15.56 23.96 -11.15
C PHE A 61 15.69 24.27 -12.63
N ARG A 62 16.31 23.34 -13.33
CA ARG A 62 16.55 23.44 -14.77
C ARG A 62 16.35 22.08 -15.39
N LEU A 63 15.68 22.08 -16.54
CA LEU A 63 15.55 20.93 -17.39
C LEU A 63 16.38 21.13 -18.65
N SER A 64 17.32 20.21 -18.89
CA SER A 64 18.17 20.21 -20.08
C SER A 64 17.58 19.25 -21.12
N TRP A 65 17.50 19.70 -22.38
CA TRP A 65 17.16 18.89 -23.56
C TRP A 65 18.43 18.69 -24.40
N ASN A 66 18.73 17.45 -24.79
CA ASN A 66 19.89 17.16 -25.63
C ASN A 66 19.53 16.27 -26.85
N PRO A 67 19.43 16.85 -28.07
CA PRO A 67 19.12 16.09 -29.27
C PRO A 67 20.27 15.18 -29.72
N SER A 68 21.54 15.50 -29.38
CA SER A 68 22.69 14.64 -29.70
C SER A 68 22.67 13.32 -28.91
N LEU A 69 22.00 13.32 -27.76
CA LEU A 69 21.72 12.13 -26.95
C LEU A 69 20.31 11.59 -27.23
N GLY A 70 19.87 11.64 -28.50
CA GLY A 70 18.57 11.11 -28.90
C GLY A 70 17.37 11.80 -28.24
N GLY A 71 17.49 13.09 -27.88
CA GLY A 71 16.42 13.84 -27.24
C GLY A 71 16.28 13.53 -25.75
N ALA A 72 17.37 13.18 -25.07
CA ALA A 72 17.39 12.97 -23.63
C ALA A 72 17.02 14.26 -22.88
N VAL A 73 16.30 14.09 -21.78
CA VAL A 73 15.84 15.16 -20.89
C VAL A 73 16.34 14.88 -19.48
N SER A 74 16.95 15.86 -18.82
CA SER A 74 17.44 15.74 -17.45
C SER A 74 17.02 16.93 -16.60
N LEU A 75 16.47 16.66 -15.42
CA LEU A 75 16.11 17.65 -14.41
C LEU A 75 17.19 17.70 -13.32
N ALA A 76 17.69 18.90 -13.04
CA ALA A 76 18.69 19.12 -12.00
C ALA A 76 18.40 20.42 -11.22
N ARG A 77 18.93 20.49 -10.00
CA ARG A 77 18.96 21.73 -9.23
C ARG A 77 20.08 22.65 -9.75
N VAL A 78 19.78 23.94 -9.86
CA VAL A 78 20.76 24.99 -10.17
C VAL A 78 21.54 25.31 -8.88
N SER A 79 22.86 25.19 -8.90
CA SER A 79 23.71 25.60 -7.77
C SER A 79 23.76 27.13 -7.69
N SER A 80 23.67 27.67 -6.47
CA SER A 80 23.79 29.12 -6.21
C SER A 80 25.24 29.62 -6.20
N SER A 81 26.22 28.72 -6.36
CA SER A 81 27.64 29.06 -6.46
C SER A 81 28.14 28.73 -7.86
N ASP A 82 28.49 29.76 -8.63
CA ASP A 82 29.26 29.64 -9.87
C ASP A 82 30.60 28.96 -9.52
N GLY A 83 30.68 27.63 -9.69
CA GLY A 83 31.90 26.86 -9.43
C GLY A 83 31.73 25.49 -8.78
N ASP A 84 30.54 25.10 -8.29
CA ASP A 84 30.33 23.72 -7.84
C ASP A 84 30.13 22.77 -9.05
N PRO A 85 31.03 21.81 -9.32
CA PRO A 85 30.92 20.91 -10.46
C PRO A 85 29.77 19.90 -10.36
N ARG A 86 28.97 19.89 -9.28
CA ARG A 86 27.97 18.85 -9.00
C ARG A 86 26.54 19.38 -9.01
N SER A 87 26.04 19.86 -10.14
CA SER A 87 24.58 19.85 -10.36
C SER A 87 24.09 18.40 -10.40
N ARG A 88 23.60 17.86 -9.28
CA ARG A 88 23.08 16.50 -9.21
C ARG A 88 21.82 16.37 -10.06
N VAL A 89 21.83 15.43 -11.00
CA VAL A 89 20.65 15.06 -11.79
C VAL A 89 19.67 14.30 -10.89
N MET A 90 18.47 14.84 -10.75
CA MET A 90 17.39 14.30 -9.92
C MET A 90 16.56 13.26 -10.66
N TRP A 91 16.37 13.48 -11.96
CA TRP A 91 15.55 12.66 -12.83
C TRP A 91 16.00 12.84 -14.28
N GLU A 92 16.05 11.76 -15.05
CA GLU A 92 16.46 11.81 -16.45
C GLU A 92 15.82 10.71 -17.30
N THR A 93 15.56 11.02 -18.57
CA THR A 93 15.03 10.07 -19.54
C THR A 93 16.13 9.24 -20.19
N ILE A 94 15.75 8.08 -20.72
CA ILE A 94 16.69 7.21 -21.44
C ILE A 94 16.91 7.80 -22.84
N PRO A 95 18.17 8.01 -23.27
CA PRO A 95 18.49 8.51 -24.61
C PRO A 95 17.77 7.75 -25.74
N GLY A 96 17.05 8.48 -26.61
CA GLY A 96 16.36 7.91 -27.78
C GLY A 96 15.11 7.08 -27.46
N VAL A 97 14.66 7.03 -26.21
CA VAL A 97 13.53 6.23 -25.76
C VAL A 97 12.39 7.12 -25.28
N ALA A 98 11.17 6.70 -25.57
CA ALA A 98 9.97 7.39 -25.12
C ALA A 98 9.88 7.41 -23.59
N PHE A 99 9.62 8.58 -23.03
CA PHE A 99 9.43 8.80 -21.59
C PHE A 99 7.96 8.91 -21.19
N VAL A 100 7.06 9.12 -22.16
CA VAL A 100 5.60 9.01 -22.00
C VAL A 100 5.05 8.00 -23.00
N SER A 101 4.20 7.10 -22.54
CA SER A 101 3.41 6.19 -23.38
C SER A 101 2.00 6.02 -22.83
N ALA A 102 1.10 5.46 -23.62
CA ALA A 102 -0.30 5.29 -23.24
C ALA A 102 -0.81 3.89 -23.58
N ALA A 103 -1.94 3.47 -23.04
CA ALA A 103 -2.70 2.38 -23.61
C ALA A 103 -4.19 2.49 -23.31
N SER A 104 -5.00 1.76 -24.08
CA SER A 104 -6.41 1.54 -23.81
C SER A 104 -6.61 0.05 -23.51
N ALA A 105 -7.05 -0.26 -22.29
CA ALA A 105 -7.26 -1.62 -21.82
C ALA A 105 -8.48 -1.71 -20.90
N THR A 106 -9.20 -2.81 -20.99
CA THR A 106 -10.25 -3.13 -20.01
C THR A 106 -9.59 -3.63 -18.72
N THR A 107 -10.09 -3.21 -17.55
CA THR A 107 -9.62 -3.74 -16.25
C THR A 107 -10.51 -4.88 -15.81
N GLU A 108 -9.91 -6.00 -15.39
CA GLU A 108 -10.61 -7.06 -14.66
C GLU A 108 -10.10 -7.08 -13.21
N ALA A 109 -11.01 -7.23 -12.26
CA ALA A 109 -10.67 -7.36 -10.85
C ALA A 109 -11.19 -8.70 -10.28
N ASP A 110 -10.32 -9.46 -9.63
CA ASP A 110 -10.73 -10.55 -8.74
C ASP A 110 -10.77 -10.01 -7.30
N GLU A 111 -11.90 -10.17 -6.61
CA GLU A 111 -12.08 -9.73 -5.22
C GLU A 111 -12.53 -10.89 -4.33
N CYS A 112 -11.91 -11.00 -3.14
CA CYS A 112 -12.34 -11.92 -2.10
C CYS A 112 -11.91 -11.40 -0.71
N ARG A 113 -12.87 -10.98 0.12
CA ARG A 113 -12.66 -10.63 1.55
C ARG A 113 -11.49 -9.67 1.78
N GLY A 114 -11.48 -8.53 1.10
CA GLY A 114 -10.40 -7.53 1.21
C GLY A 114 -9.09 -7.89 0.49
N SER A 115 -9.02 -9.03 -0.21
CA SER A 115 -7.93 -9.35 -1.14
C SER A 115 -8.33 -9.02 -2.57
N PHE A 116 -7.44 -8.31 -3.29
CA PHE A 116 -7.71 -7.83 -4.63
C PHE A 116 -6.65 -8.32 -5.63
N ALA A 117 -7.06 -8.40 -6.89
CA ALA A 117 -6.18 -8.69 -8.02
C ALA A 117 -6.69 -7.96 -9.26
N LEU A 118 -6.07 -6.85 -9.61
CA LEU A 118 -6.40 -6.12 -10.83
C LEU A 118 -5.48 -6.55 -11.96
N ARG A 119 -6.04 -6.93 -13.10
CA ARG A 119 -5.28 -7.22 -14.33
C ARG A 119 -5.83 -6.44 -15.50
N ASP A 120 -4.94 -6.13 -16.42
CA ASP A 120 -5.35 -5.69 -17.75
C ASP A 120 -5.89 -6.89 -18.52
N GLY A 121 -7.12 -6.74 -19.05
CA GLY A 121 -7.70 -7.65 -20.02
C GLY A 121 -7.07 -7.47 -21.40
N ARG A 122 -7.88 -7.49 -22.46
CA ARG A 122 -7.37 -7.23 -23.82
C ARG A 122 -7.03 -5.75 -23.97
N ALA A 123 -5.73 -5.46 -23.98
CA ALA A 123 -5.17 -4.22 -24.52
C ALA A 123 -5.65 -4.03 -25.97
N ARG A 124 -6.40 -2.96 -26.22
CA ARG A 124 -6.93 -2.67 -27.56
C ARG A 124 -5.97 -1.80 -28.36
N LEU A 125 -5.28 -0.87 -27.70
CA LEU A 125 -4.46 0.15 -28.37
C LEU A 125 -3.23 0.51 -27.54
N VAL A 126 -2.08 0.56 -28.20
CA VAL A 126 -0.76 0.79 -27.57
C VAL A 126 0.10 1.58 -28.56
N PRO A 127 0.40 2.87 -28.31
CA PRO A 127 1.40 3.59 -29.07
C PRO A 127 2.77 2.91 -28.96
N ASP A 128 3.51 2.89 -30.06
CA ASP A 128 4.86 2.36 -30.14
C ASP A 128 5.89 3.42 -30.55
N ARG A 129 5.49 4.70 -30.60
CA ARG A 129 6.35 5.86 -30.86
C ARG A 129 5.89 7.08 -30.06
N GLN A 130 6.86 7.89 -29.63
CA GLN A 130 6.64 9.23 -29.09
C GLN A 130 7.30 10.27 -30.00
N SER A 131 6.62 11.38 -30.29
CA SER A 131 7.22 12.59 -30.85
C SER A 131 7.15 13.74 -29.85
N VAL A 132 8.22 14.52 -29.73
CA VAL A 132 8.21 15.80 -28.98
C VAL A 132 8.06 16.94 -29.97
N ASP A 133 6.99 17.71 -29.84
CA ASP A 133 6.68 18.82 -30.74
C ASP A 133 7.33 20.12 -30.25
N ARG A 134 7.28 20.35 -28.93
CA ARG A 134 7.75 21.60 -28.32
C ARG A 134 8.09 21.43 -26.84
N ILE A 135 9.14 22.13 -26.41
CA ILE A 135 9.46 22.41 -25.00
C ILE A 135 9.45 23.93 -24.82
N ARG A 136 8.73 24.43 -23.82
CA ARG A 136 8.62 25.88 -23.54
C ARG A 136 8.53 26.15 -22.05
N SER A 137 9.22 27.20 -21.59
CA SER A 137 8.97 27.82 -20.29
C SER A 137 7.81 28.80 -20.43
N LEU A 138 6.81 28.64 -19.59
CA LEU A 138 5.64 29.50 -19.47
C LEU A 138 5.86 30.47 -18.32
N TYR A 139 5.58 31.74 -18.55
CA TYR A 139 5.56 32.79 -17.54
C TYR A 139 4.12 33.17 -17.20
N ARG A 140 3.93 33.93 -16.12
CA ARG A 140 2.61 34.34 -15.65
C ARG A 140 1.77 35.00 -16.75
N CYS A 141 2.37 35.89 -17.53
CA CYS A 141 1.72 36.57 -18.65
C CYS A 141 1.22 35.60 -19.74
N ASP A 142 1.89 34.46 -19.96
CA ASP A 142 1.48 33.47 -20.96
C ASP A 142 0.21 32.73 -20.53
N VAL A 143 0.04 32.53 -19.21
CA VAL A 143 -1.14 31.87 -18.64
C VAL A 143 -2.33 32.83 -18.63
N GLU A 144 -2.13 34.07 -18.20
CA GLU A 144 -3.16 35.11 -18.19
C GLU A 144 -3.67 35.44 -19.60
N ALA A 145 -2.81 35.40 -20.62
CA ALA A 145 -3.20 35.58 -22.01
C ALA A 145 -3.99 34.40 -22.61
N GLY A 146 -4.23 33.33 -21.84
CA GLY A 146 -5.06 32.20 -22.27
C GLY A 146 -4.47 31.41 -23.44
N ALA A 147 -3.13 31.21 -23.44
CA ALA A 147 -2.41 30.55 -24.53
C ALA A 147 -3.08 29.22 -24.95
N ASP A 148 -3.37 29.06 -26.25
CA ASP A 148 -4.16 27.94 -26.81
C ASP A 148 -3.73 26.54 -26.34
N ALA A 149 -2.43 26.34 -26.13
CA ALA A 149 -1.88 25.07 -25.67
C ALA A 149 -2.14 24.73 -24.19
N LEU A 150 -2.73 25.63 -23.40
CA LEU A 150 -3.20 25.39 -22.03
C LEU A 150 -4.65 24.89 -21.96
N ARG A 151 -5.49 25.22 -22.96
CA ARG A 151 -6.93 24.92 -22.96
C ARG A 151 -7.25 23.42 -23.02
N GLY A 152 -6.43 22.61 -23.72
CA GLY A 152 -6.60 21.13 -23.76
C GLY A 152 -5.98 20.41 -22.55
N ALA A 153 -5.02 21.04 -21.88
CA ALA A 153 -4.20 20.41 -20.87
C ALA A 153 -4.79 20.46 -19.44
N ALA A 154 -5.82 21.29 -19.22
CA ALA A 154 -6.41 21.57 -17.91
C ALA A 154 -5.37 22.00 -16.85
N PHE A 155 -4.34 22.74 -17.27
CA PHE A 155 -3.40 23.34 -16.33
C PHE A 155 -4.02 24.61 -15.75
N GLU A 156 -4.25 24.60 -14.44
CA GLU A 156 -4.76 25.74 -13.68
C GLU A 156 -3.63 26.27 -12.78
N ALA A 157 -3.18 27.50 -13.03
CA ALA A 157 -2.23 28.16 -12.15
C ALA A 157 -2.96 28.63 -10.88
N SER A 158 -2.42 28.31 -9.71
CA SER A 158 -2.82 28.90 -8.44
C SER A 158 -1.91 30.08 -8.07
N ASP A 159 -2.31 30.86 -7.06
CA ASP A 159 -1.48 31.95 -6.51
C ASP A 159 -0.12 31.48 -5.98
N GLN A 160 -0.01 30.19 -5.65
CA GLN A 160 1.23 29.57 -5.17
C GLN A 160 2.17 29.11 -6.31
N THR A 161 1.74 29.24 -7.56
CA THR A 161 2.52 28.79 -8.72
C THR A 161 3.81 29.58 -8.85
N ARG A 162 4.95 28.90 -8.78
CA ARG A 162 6.27 29.51 -9.00
C ARG A 162 6.64 29.43 -10.48
N PHE A 163 6.66 30.58 -11.13
CA PHE A 163 7.04 30.71 -12.54
C PHE A 163 8.57 30.84 -12.70
N PRO A 164 9.14 30.41 -13.85
CA PRO A 164 8.43 29.80 -14.99
C PRO A 164 8.04 28.33 -14.79
N VAL A 165 6.90 27.94 -15.37
CA VAL A 165 6.44 26.53 -15.44
C VAL A 165 6.86 25.95 -16.77
N LEU A 166 7.46 24.77 -16.78
CA LEU A 166 7.84 24.13 -18.03
C LEU A 166 6.70 23.31 -18.61
N LEU A 167 6.47 23.42 -19.92
CA LEU A 167 5.58 22.56 -20.68
C LEU A 167 6.33 21.84 -21.81
N ILE A 168 6.20 20.51 -21.84
CA ILE A 168 6.55 19.65 -22.96
C ILE A 168 5.26 19.15 -23.62
N THR A 169 5.12 19.34 -24.93
CA THR A 169 3.99 18.81 -25.71
C THR A 169 4.47 17.90 -26.82
N GLY A 170 3.68 16.88 -27.14
CA GLY A 170 3.98 15.99 -28.23
C GLY A 170 2.86 15.01 -28.54
N VAL A 171 3.15 13.99 -29.33
CA VAL A 171 2.18 12.97 -29.74
C VAL A 171 2.73 11.58 -29.46
N VAL A 172 1.91 10.72 -28.86
CA VAL A 172 2.14 9.27 -28.85
C VAL A 172 1.33 8.64 -29.98
N SER A 173 1.95 7.78 -30.79
CA SER A 173 1.28 7.14 -31.93
C SER A 173 1.72 5.69 -32.13
N ALA A 174 0.89 4.91 -32.83
CA ALA A 174 1.23 3.57 -33.28
C ALA A 174 1.73 3.57 -34.74
N LYS A 175 2.74 2.75 -35.06
CA LYS A 175 3.18 2.52 -36.45
C LYS A 175 2.04 2.01 -37.32
N LYS A 176 2.04 2.46 -38.58
CA LYS A 176 1.29 1.81 -39.65
C LYS A 176 1.86 0.40 -39.83
N ALA A 177 1.08 -0.65 -39.55
CA ALA A 177 1.56 -2.01 -39.77
C ALA A 177 1.83 -2.21 -41.27
N ASP A 178 3.04 -2.61 -41.63
CA ASP A 178 3.39 -2.98 -43.00
C ASP A 178 2.56 -4.21 -43.44
N PRO A 179 1.92 -4.20 -44.61
CA PRO A 179 1.02 -5.29 -45.03
C PRO A 179 1.74 -6.60 -45.42
N ALA A 180 3.07 -6.72 -45.24
CA ALA A 180 3.88 -7.77 -45.86
C ALA A 180 4.37 -8.89 -44.93
N SER A 181 3.93 -8.99 -43.67
CA SER A 181 4.35 -10.07 -42.76
C SER A 181 3.20 -10.94 -42.26
N SER A 182 2.51 -11.60 -43.19
CA SER A 182 1.86 -12.89 -42.89
C SER A 182 1.62 -13.71 -44.16
N CYS A 183 2.07 -14.96 -44.10
CA CYS A 183 1.75 -16.10 -44.96
C CYS A 183 2.75 -16.45 -46.09
N CYS A 184 3.65 -17.38 -45.73
CA CYS A 184 4.20 -18.37 -46.65
C CYS A 184 3.09 -19.37 -47.07
N CYS A 185 2.60 -19.28 -48.30
CA CYS A 185 2.16 -20.43 -49.11
C CYS A 185 1.82 -19.97 -50.54
N GLY A 186 2.25 -20.74 -51.52
CA GLY A 186 2.29 -20.34 -52.93
C GLY A 186 0.99 -20.50 -53.72
N LEU A 187 1.16 -20.20 -55.02
CA LEU A 187 0.29 -20.40 -56.19
C LEU A 187 -0.47 -19.17 -56.75
N ARG A 188 -0.35 -19.07 -58.08
CA ARG A 188 -0.68 -17.97 -58.99
C ARG A 188 -2.19 -17.75 -59.18
N ALA A 189 -2.57 -16.48 -59.39
CA ALA A 189 -3.26 -15.95 -60.59
C ALA A 189 -4.33 -14.87 -60.28
N GLY A 190 -4.34 -13.79 -61.07
CA GLY A 190 -5.58 -13.11 -61.51
C GLY A 190 -6.09 -11.88 -60.74
N ARG A 191 -5.86 -10.70 -61.33
CA ARG A 191 -6.54 -9.38 -61.18
C ARG A 191 -7.78 -9.27 -60.26
N ARG A 192 -7.69 -8.40 -59.25
CA ARG A 192 -8.47 -7.15 -59.02
C ARG A 192 -8.07 -6.58 -57.64
N ALA A 193 -7.29 -5.50 -57.63
CA ALA A 193 -6.94 -4.80 -56.41
C ALA A 193 -8.19 -4.08 -55.86
N ARG A 194 -8.88 -4.68 -54.89
CA ARG A 194 -9.70 -3.92 -53.95
C ARG A 194 -8.73 -3.05 -53.15
N ALA A 195 -8.95 -1.73 -53.14
CA ALA A 195 -8.28 -0.83 -52.21
C ALA A 195 -8.55 -1.36 -50.79
N ARG A 196 -7.53 -1.96 -50.17
CA ARG A 196 -7.60 -2.36 -48.76
C ARG A 196 -7.55 -1.08 -47.95
N ALA A 197 -8.61 -0.82 -47.18
CA ALA A 197 -8.60 0.20 -46.14
C ALA A 197 -7.31 0.05 -45.30
N GLY A 198 -6.52 1.11 -45.23
CA GLY A 198 -5.31 1.12 -44.40
C GLY A 198 -5.71 0.91 -42.94
N LYS A 199 -4.97 0.07 -42.20
CA LYS A 199 -5.18 -0.07 -40.75
C LYS A 199 -5.08 1.31 -40.08
N PRO A 200 -5.94 1.59 -39.09
CA PRO A 200 -5.98 2.89 -38.44
C PRO A 200 -4.65 3.21 -37.74
N VAL A 201 -4.18 4.46 -37.91
CA VAL A 201 -3.14 5.03 -37.05
C VAL A 201 -3.87 5.73 -35.91
N LEU A 202 -3.61 5.26 -34.69
CA LEU A 202 -4.05 5.92 -33.47
C LEU A 202 -2.95 6.86 -32.98
N SER A 203 -3.34 8.08 -32.64
CA SER A 203 -2.49 9.04 -31.95
C SER A 203 -3.24 9.73 -30.82
N GLY A 204 -2.53 10.05 -29.75
CA GLY A 204 -2.99 10.96 -28.69
C GLY A 204 -1.93 12.02 -28.42
N ARG A 205 -2.38 13.25 -28.15
CA ARG A 205 -1.50 14.33 -27.73
C ARG A 205 -1.22 14.19 -26.24
N TYR A 206 0.02 14.45 -25.83
CA TYR A 206 0.39 14.50 -24.42
C TYR A 206 0.94 15.87 -24.04
N TRP A 207 0.77 16.19 -22.75
CA TRP A 207 1.31 17.36 -22.10
C TRP A 207 2.04 16.90 -20.84
N VAL A 208 3.29 17.35 -20.66
CA VAL A 208 4.05 17.20 -19.42
C VAL A 208 4.32 18.58 -18.85
N PHE A 209 3.84 18.85 -17.64
CA PHE A 209 4.18 20.05 -16.90
C PHE A 209 5.22 19.75 -15.83
N LEU A 210 6.15 20.69 -15.62
CA LEU A 210 7.03 20.71 -14.46
C LEU A 210 6.96 22.08 -13.78
N GLU A 211 6.75 22.09 -12.48
CA GLU A 211 6.59 23.29 -11.67
C GLU A 211 7.42 23.18 -10.39
N GLU A 212 8.16 24.24 -10.04
CA GLU A 212 8.82 24.35 -8.74
C GLU A 212 7.75 24.52 -7.65
N LYS A 213 7.62 23.55 -6.73
CA LYS A 213 6.72 23.66 -5.58
C LYS A 213 7.42 24.21 -4.34
N SER A 214 8.66 23.79 -4.14
CA SER A 214 9.48 24.25 -3.03
C SER A 214 10.95 24.19 -3.42
N ASP A 215 11.80 24.59 -2.49
CA ASP A 215 13.25 24.52 -2.65
C ASP A 215 13.75 23.08 -2.84
N THR A 216 12.96 22.07 -2.48
CA THR A 216 13.35 20.65 -2.53
C THR A 216 12.48 19.83 -3.48
N GLN A 217 11.53 20.45 -4.20
CA GLN A 217 10.51 19.70 -4.95
C GLN A 217 10.13 20.35 -6.28
N VAL A 218 10.04 19.49 -7.29
CA VAL A 218 9.43 19.79 -8.58
C VAL A 218 8.22 18.87 -8.75
N SER A 219 7.03 19.44 -8.89
CA SER A 219 5.85 18.65 -9.28
C SER A 219 5.89 18.38 -10.78
N PHE A 220 5.40 17.20 -11.17
CA PHE A 220 5.14 16.86 -12.55
C PHE A 220 3.69 16.45 -12.74
N SER A 221 3.14 16.75 -13.91
CA SER A 221 1.86 16.18 -14.34
C SER A 221 1.96 15.76 -15.80
N VAL A 222 1.37 14.61 -16.12
CA VAL A 222 1.25 14.10 -17.49
C VAL A 222 -0.21 13.85 -17.77
N LYS A 223 -0.70 14.41 -18.88
CA LYS A 223 -2.06 14.18 -19.38
C LYS A 223 -1.98 13.73 -20.83
N ILE A 224 -2.84 12.78 -21.21
CA ILE A 224 -2.98 12.33 -22.59
C ILE A 224 -4.43 12.56 -23.03
N ALA A 225 -4.63 13.23 -24.16
CA ALA A 225 -5.94 13.60 -24.70
C ALA A 225 -5.87 13.84 -26.24
N ASP A 226 -6.86 14.54 -26.81
CA ASP A 226 -6.97 14.87 -28.24
C ASP A 226 -6.74 13.67 -29.17
N TYR A 227 -7.54 12.62 -28.98
CA TYR A 227 -7.38 11.36 -29.70
C TYR A 227 -7.82 11.49 -31.16
N GLN A 228 -6.94 11.08 -32.08
CA GLN A 228 -7.25 11.06 -33.50
C GLN A 228 -7.13 9.66 -34.08
N TRP A 229 -8.15 9.30 -34.87
CA TRP A 229 -8.19 8.09 -35.69
C TRP A 229 -8.09 8.50 -37.16
N SER A 230 -6.99 8.10 -37.82
CA SER A 230 -6.91 8.25 -39.28
C SER A 230 -7.06 6.89 -39.95
N CYS A 231 -8.24 6.66 -40.54
CA CYS A 231 -8.40 5.66 -41.59
C CYS A 231 -7.91 6.29 -42.89
N GLY A 232 -6.98 5.64 -43.59
CA GLY A 232 -6.52 6.13 -44.89
C GLY A 232 -7.66 6.07 -45.91
N HIS A 233 -8.40 7.16 -46.08
CA HIS A 233 -9.29 7.36 -47.23
C HIS A 233 -8.55 8.13 -48.31
N ALA A 234 -8.55 7.56 -49.52
CA ALA A 234 -8.20 8.26 -50.73
C ALA A 234 -9.24 9.36 -50.98
N ASP A 235 -8.73 10.51 -51.41
CA ASP A 235 -9.37 11.72 -51.92
C ASP A 235 -10.81 11.52 -52.48
N PRO A 236 -11.83 12.30 -52.04
CA PRO A 236 -13.22 12.20 -52.53
C PRO A 236 -13.43 12.66 -53.98
N SER A 237 -12.39 13.09 -54.70
CA SER A 237 -12.52 13.77 -56.00
C SER A 237 -12.64 12.86 -57.24
N SER A 238 -12.92 11.56 -57.10
CA SER A 238 -13.08 10.63 -58.25
C SER A 238 -14.51 10.12 -58.43
N PRO A 239 -15.14 10.27 -59.61
CA PRO A 239 -16.52 9.85 -59.85
C PRO A 239 -16.65 8.32 -59.97
N PRO A 240 -17.80 7.72 -59.60
CA PRO A 240 -17.99 6.27 -59.67
C PRO A 240 -18.17 5.81 -61.14
N PRO A 241 -17.62 4.63 -61.53
CA PRO A 241 -17.88 4.09 -62.87
C PRO A 241 -19.27 3.45 -62.94
N ALA A 242 -19.91 3.65 -64.09
CA ALA A 242 -21.27 3.22 -64.40
C ALA A 242 -21.45 1.68 -64.36
N ALA A 243 -22.61 1.26 -63.84
CA ALA A 243 -23.05 -0.12 -63.85
C ALA A 243 -23.54 -0.54 -65.25
N THR A 244 -22.93 -1.57 -65.83
CA THR A 244 -23.45 -2.28 -67.01
C THR A 244 -23.97 -3.66 -66.62
N THR A 245 -25.26 -3.85 -66.85
CA THR A 245 -26.03 -5.08 -66.75
C THR A 245 -25.78 -5.98 -67.96
N ALA A 246 -25.47 -7.26 -67.74
CA ALA A 246 -25.77 -8.34 -68.69
C ALA A 246 -25.75 -9.72 -67.98
N PRO A 247 -26.71 -10.63 -68.26
CA PRO A 247 -26.93 -11.87 -67.51
C PRO A 247 -26.34 -13.11 -68.20
N ARG A 248 -26.16 -14.22 -67.46
CA ARG A 248 -26.26 -15.66 -67.87
C ARG A 248 -25.53 -16.61 -66.87
N PRO A 249 -25.77 -17.94 -66.87
CA PRO A 249 -27.02 -18.61 -66.47
C PRO A 249 -26.76 -19.79 -65.50
N HIS A 250 -27.83 -20.37 -64.96
CA HIS A 250 -27.77 -21.63 -64.20
C HIS A 250 -27.49 -22.85 -65.10
N ARG A 251 -26.63 -23.76 -64.64
CA ARG A 251 -26.75 -25.19 -64.91
C ARG A 251 -26.30 -26.02 -63.70
N ILE A 252 -26.95 -27.17 -63.62
CA ILE A 252 -27.18 -28.03 -62.47
C ILE A 252 -26.46 -29.38 -62.68
N ASN A 253 -26.09 -30.01 -61.57
CA ASN A 253 -26.04 -31.46 -61.27
C ASN A 253 -24.76 -32.32 -61.37
N ILE A 254 -24.50 -32.93 -60.20
CA ILE A 254 -24.35 -34.37 -59.87
C ILE A 254 -23.01 -35.08 -60.11
N LEU A 255 -22.52 -35.69 -59.02
CA LEU A 255 -21.99 -37.06 -58.81
C LEU A 255 -20.91 -36.95 -57.70
N SER A 256 -20.73 -37.83 -56.72
CA SER A 256 -21.44 -39.01 -56.24
C SER A 256 -20.68 -39.53 -55.01
N LEU A 257 -21.40 -40.17 -54.09
CA LEU A 257 -20.91 -40.96 -52.96
C LEU A 257 -19.78 -41.96 -53.30
N ARG A 258 -18.93 -42.25 -52.30
CA ARG A 258 -18.66 -43.59 -51.69
C ARG A 258 -17.42 -43.49 -50.76
N LEU A 259 -17.20 -44.26 -49.68
CA LEU A 259 -17.92 -45.13 -48.73
C LEU A 259 -16.82 -45.79 -47.84
N ARG A 260 -17.16 -46.28 -46.63
CA ARG A 260 -16.52 -47.37 -45.82
C ARG A 260 -15.41 -46.97 -44.82
N LEU A 261 -15.29 -47.56 -43.61
CA LEU A 261 -16.13 -48.43 -42.75
C LEU A 261 -15.45 -48.60 -41.36
N ALA A 262 -16.19 -49.18 -40.40
CA ALA A 262 -15.82 -49.95 -39.19
C ALA A 262 -16.08 -49.22 -37.85
N GLY A 263 -16.75 -49.79 -36.85
CA GLY A 263 -17.29 -51.14 -36.66
C GLY A 263 -18.22 -51.21 -35.42
N ARG A 264 -19.12 -52.20 -35.42
CA ARG A 264 -20.14 -52.54 -34.40
C ARG A 264 -19.53 -53.18 -33.15
N VAL A 265 -20.22 -53.07 -32.00
CA VAL A 265 -20.83 -54.14 -31.13
C VAL A 265 -21.72 -53.36 -30.11
N HIS A 266 -23.05 -53.41 -30.00
CA HIS A 266 -24.09 -54.45 -29.80
C HIS A 266 -24.04 -55.25 -28.49
N ARG A 267 -24.80 -54.82 -27.46
CA ARG A 267 -25.72 -55.71 -26.70
C ARG A 267 -26.75 -55.00 -25.79
N ASN A 268 -27.99 -55.01 -26.26
CA ASN A 268 -29.27 -55.36 -25.62
C ASN A 268 -29.64 -54.89 -24.19
N MET A 269 -30.51 -53.89 -24.23
CA MET A 269 -31.75 -53.69 -23.46
C MET A 269 -32.58 -54.95 -23.13
N SER A 270 -33.37 -54.86 -22.05
CA SER A 270 -34.77 -55.33 -22.09
C SER A 270 -35.70 -54.52 -21.16
N LYS A 271 -36.57 -53.75 -21.81
CA LYS A 271 -38.01 -53.51 -21.59
C LYS A 271 -38.52 -52.95 -20.25
N LYS A 272 -39.22 -51.80 -20.35
CA LYS A 272 -40.70 -51.77 -20.42
C LYS A 272 -41.22 -50.47 -21.06
N LYS A 273 -42.18 -50.64 -21.98
CA LYS A 273 -43.03 -49.61 -22.61
C LYS A 273 -44.35 -49.49 -21.85
N LYS A 274 -44.88 -48.27 -21.72
CA LYS A 274 -46.28 -47.81 -21.95
C LYS A 274 -46.32 -46.30 -21.62
N LEU A 275 -46.56 -45.39 -22.58
CA LEU A 275 -47.88 -44.83 -22.96
C LEU A 275 -48.63 -44.31 -21.71
N SER A 276 -48.91 -43.01 -21.55
CA SER A 276 -49.72 -42.16 -22.43
C SER A 276 -49.48 -40.63 -22.25
N ALA A 277 -49.80 -39.87 -23.31
CA ALA A 277 -50.46 -38.55 -23.39
C ALA A 277 -50.34 -37.60 -22.18
N GLN A 278 -49.65 -36.46 -22.31
CA GLN A 278 -50.08 -35.20 -22.94
C GLN A 278 -50.66 -34.25 -21.88
N GLU A 279 -49.86 -33.28 -21.43
CA GLU A 279 -50.25 -31.87 -21.26
C GLU A 279 -49.04 -31.02 -20.82
N GLU A 280 -48.89 -29.90 -21.50
CA GLU A 280 -48.28 -28.64 -21.06
C GLU A 280 -46.81 -28.62 -20.59
N LEU A 281 -45.91 -28.24 -21.51
CA LEU A 281 -44.83 -27.30 -21.16
C LEU A 281 -44.36 -26.52 -22.40
N SER A 282 -45.16 -25.52 -22.79
CA SER A 282 -44.73 -24.41 -23.64
C SER A 282 -44.74 -23.13 -22.82
N ALA A 283 -43.79 -23.01 -21.88
CA ALA A 283 -43.36 -21.75 -21.28
C ALA A 283 -42.10 -22.06 -20.45
N LEU A 284 -41.13 -21.13 -20.45
CA LEU A 284 -39.83 -21.18 -19.76
C LEU A 284 -38.65 -21.74 -20.59
N LEU A 285 -38.40 -21.14 -21.75
CA LEU A 285 -37.03 -20.79 -22.13
C LEU A 285 -37.03 -19.32 -22.55
N PRO A 286 -36.31 -18.42 -21.86
CA PRO A 286 -36.10 -17.08 -22.38
C PRO A 286 -35.25 -17.18 -23.67
N PRO A 287 -35.47 -16.27 -24.63
CA PRO A 287 -34.87 -16.39 -25.95
C PRO A 287 -33.35 -16.26 -25.86
N THR A 288 -32.65 -17.25 -26.41
CA THR A 288 -31.24 -17.09 -26.78
C THR A 288 -31.15 -16.04 -27.87
N GLU A 289 -30.83 -14.81 -27.48
CA GLU A 289 -30.36 -13.80 -28.42
C GLU A 289 -29.07 -14.32 -29.05
N ARG A 290 -29.16 -14.64 -30.34
CA ARG A 290 -27.99 -14.67 -31.20
C ARG A 290 -27.52 -13.22 -31.31
N ALA A 291 -26.55 -12.86 -30.48
CA ALA A 291 -25.80 -11.64 -30.61
C ALA A 291 -25.32 -11.52 -32.07
N SER A 292 -25.80 -10.48 -32.75
CA SER A 292 -25.24 -10.00 -33.99
C SER A 292 -23.74 -9.72 -33.78
N ALA A 293 -22.90 -10.48 -34.49
CA ALA A 293 -21.54 -10.08 -34.73
C ALA A 293 -21.58 -8.85 -35.64
N ASP A 294 -21.09 -7.71 -35.12
CA ASP A 294 -20.82 -6.42 -35.77
C ASP A 294 -21.52 -5.22 -35.07
N GLU A 295 -21.20 -5.02 -33.80
CA GLU A 295 -21.15 -3.70 -33.16
C GLU A 295 -19.98 -3.71 -32.15
N GLU A 296 -18.74 -3.82 -32.65
CA GLU A 296 -17.55 -3.67 -31.81
C GLU A 296 -17.47 -2.21 -31.31
N ALA A 297 -17.80 -2.00 -30.04
CA ALA A 297 -17.63 -0.73 -29.34
C ALA A 297 -16.19 -0.21 -29.53
N ARG A 298 -16.07 0.94 -30.19
CA ARG A 298 -14.83 1.66 -30.49
C ARG A 298 -14.18 2.05 -29.15
N PRO A 299 -12.86 1.89 -28.95
CA PRO A 299 -12.23 2.31 -27.69
C PRO A 299 -12.32 3.84 -27.57
N GLU A 300 -12.96 4.33 -26.51
CA GLU A 300 -13.31 5.76 -26.39
C GLU A 300 -12.11 6.63 -25.96
N GLU A 301 -11.18 6.15 -25.11
CA GLU A 301 -10.00 6.93 -24.65
C GLU A 301 -8.80 6.05 -24.22
N PHE A 302 -7.62 6.65 -24.03
CA PHE A 302 -6.50 6.02 -23.31
C PHE A 302 -6.76 6.05 -21.80
N ASN A 303 -6.61 4.91 -21.13
CA ASN A 303 -6.84 4.77 -19.69
C ASN A 303 -5.66 4.09 -18.96
N ARG A 304 -4.49 4.07 -19.62
CA ARG A 304 -3.20 3.75 -19.02
C ARG A 304 -2.22 4.83 -19.41
N VAL A 305 -1.46 5.34 -18.44
CA VAL A 305 -0.29 6.19 -18.68
C VAL A 305 0.95 5.47 -18.19
N PHE A 306 2.02 5.55 -18.99
CA PHE A 306 3.33 4.99 -18.64
C PHE A 306 4.36 6.10 -18.61
N LEU A 307 5.12 6.18 -17.51
CA LEU A 307 6.30 7.03 -17.39
C LEU A 307 7.54 6.14 -17.37
N THR A 308 8.50 6.40 -18.26
CA THR A 308 9.75 5.62 -18.34
C THR A 308 10.95 6.55 -18.23
N TYR A 309 11.87 6.23 -17.32
CA TYR A 309 13.08 7.02 -17.05
C TYR A 309 14.24 6.13 -16.59
N VAL A 310 15.44 6.70 -16.55
CA VAL A 310 16.68 5.97 -16.24
C VAL A 310 16.71 5.51 -14.79
N SER A 311 17.24 4.32 -14.57
CA SER A 311 17.75 3.86 -13.28
C SER A 311 19.03 3.07 -13.49
N GLU A 312 19.99 3.20 -12.57
CA GLU A 312 21.24 2.45 -12.66
C GLU A 312 21.06 0.99 -12.23
N ARG A 313 21.95 0.10 -12.70
CA ARG A 313 21.86 -1.33 -12.40
C ARG A 313 22.07 -1.64 -10.92
N ASP A 314 22.93 -0.89 -10.25
CA ASP A 314 23.27 -0.99 -8.83
C ASP A 314 22.43 -0.06 -7.94
N GLU A 315 21.47 0.67 -8.52
CA GLU A 315 20.53 1.49 -7.77
C GLU A 315 19.53 0.61 -7.03
N ARG A 316 19.38 0.86 -5.73
CA ARG A 316 18.48 0.16 -4.83
C ARG A 316 17.30 1.05 -4.47
N PHE A 317 16.12 0.47 -4.32
CA PHE A 317 14.87 1.20 -4.08
C PHE A 317 14.29 0.84 -2.72
N TYR A 318 13.92 1.86 -1.94
CA TYR A 318 13.34 1.76 -0.61
C TYR A 318 12.07 2.60 -0.51
N GLY A 319 11.11 2.18 0.31
CA GLY A 319 9.83 2.86 0.51
C GLY A 319 8.64 1.95 0.21
N PHE A 320 7.71 2.45 -0.60
CA PHE A 320 6.48 1.79 -1.01
C PHE A 320 5.44 1.51 0.08
N GLY A 321 5.53 2.22 1.21
CA GLY A 321 4.64 2.06 2.36
C GLY A 321 5.17 1.06 3.38
N GLU A 322 4.27 0.56 4.21
CA GLU A 322 4.58 -0.52 5.15
C GLU A 322 4.63 -1.85 4.39
N GLN A 323 5.79 -2.50 4.39
CA GLN A 323 6.07 -3.71 3.60
C GLN A 323 6.67 -4.78 4.52
N PHE A 324 6.18 -6.01 4.39
CA PHE A 324 6.46 -7.05 5.40
C PHE A 324 7.40 -8.16 4.90
N SER A 325 7.66 -8.24 3.60
CA SER A 325 8.52 -9.27 3.00
C SER A 325 9.81 -8.75 2.38
N CYS A 326 9.85 -7.47 1.99
CA CYS A 326 10.92 -6.90 1.18
C CYS A 326 11.26 -5.50 1.71
N MET A 327 12.56 -5.21 1.81
CA MET A 327 13.08 -3.87 2.11
C MET A 327 13.58 -3.15 0.85
N GLU A 328 14.09 -3.92 -0.11
CA GLU A 328 14.69 -3.44 -1.36
C GLU A 328 13.89 -3.98 -2.57
N PHE A 329 13.59 -3.11 -3.54
CA PHE A 329 12.61 -3.38 -4.60
C PHE A 329 13.16 -3.45 -6.03
N LYS A 330 14.45 -3.21 -6.28
CA LYS A 330 15.07 -3.42 -7.60
C LYS A 330 14.85 -4.87 -8.03
N GLY A 331 14.52 -5.05 -9.31
CA GLY A 331 14.17 -6.36 -9.85
C GLY A 331 12.71 -6.78 -9.62
N ARG A 332 11.87 -5.95 -8.99
CA ARG A 332 10.46 -6.27 -8.67
C ARG A 332 9.48 -5.37 -9.42
N ARG A 333 8.23 -5.83 -9.50
CA ARG A 333 7.08 -5.01 -9.90
C ARG A 333 6.25 -4.74 -8.65
N VAL A 334 6.16 -3.49 -8.23
CA VAL A 334 5.53 -3.09 -6.97
C VAL A 334 4.13 -2.55 -7.26
N PRO A 335 3.06 -3.32 -6.99
CA PRO A 335 1.70 -2.81 -7.08
C PRO A 335 1.41 -1.91 -5.87
N VAL A 336 0.74 -0.79 -6.10
CA VAL A 336 0.29 0.14 -5.07
C VAL A 336 -1.23 0.03 -4.98
N LEU A 337 -1.69 -0.80 -4.04
CA LEU A 337 -3.10 -1.07 -3.78
C LEU A 337 -3.28 -1.47 -2.32
N VAL A 338 -4.11 -0.72 -1.60
CA VAL A 338 -4.53 -1.03 -0.24
C VAL A 338 -5.22 -2.39 -0.25
N GLN A 339 -4.90 -3.29 0.68
CA GLN A 339 -5.62 -4.58 0.79
C GLN A 339 -5.25 -5.29 2.09
N GLU A 340 -5.99 -6.35 2.40
CA GLU A 340 -5.58 -7.30 3.42
C GLU A 340 -4.14 -7.79 3.18
N GLN A 341 -3.29 -7.77 4.21
CA GLN A 341 -1.89 -8.18 4.06
C GLN A 341 -1.76 -9.66 3.69
N GLY A 342 -2.75 -10.48 4.06
CA GLY A 342 -2.82 -11.92 3.82
C GLY A 342 -2.11 -12.78 4.87
N ILE A 343 -2.45 -14.07 4.91
CA ILE A 343 -2.01 -15.04 5.92
C ILE A 343 -0.84 -15.89 5.38
N GLY A 344 0.33 -15.74 6.00
CA GLY A 344 1.60 -16.38 5.65
C GLY A 344 2.39 -15.67 4.55
N ARG A 345 1.70 -14.98 3.62
CA ARG A 345 2.31 -14.07 2.62
C ARG A 345 3.40 -14.70 1.75
N GLY A 346 3.32 -16.02 1.55
CA GLY A 346 4.31 -16.82 0.83
C GLY A 346 4.89 -17.96 1.66
N ASP A 347 4.82 -17.86 2.99
CA ASP A 347 5.31 -18.88 3.90
C ASP A 347 4.44 -20.15 3.83
N GLN A 348 5.06 -21.26 3.45
CA GLN A 348 4.40 -22.54 3.33
C GLN A 348 4.57 -23.38 4.59
N PRO A 349 3.62 -24.27 4.93
CA PRO A 349 2.37 -24.57 4.19
C PRO A 349 1.18 -23.63 4.51
N ILE A 350 1.36 -22.60 5.33
CA ILE A 350 0.22 -21.81 5.83
C ILE A 350 -0.46 -20.99 4.72
N THR A 351 0.30 -20.35 3.83
CA THR A 351 -0.27 -19.61 2.70
C THR A 351 -1.08 -20.52 1.77
N PHE A 352 -0.61 -21.74 1.52
CA PHE A 352 -1.39 -22.74 0.76
C PHE A 352 -2.74 -23.01 1.44
N ALA A 353 -2.74 -23.26 2.75
CA ALA A 353 -3.95 -23.57 3.50
C ALA A 353 -4.93 -22.40 3.56
N ALA A 354 -4.41 -21.18 3.74
CA ALA A 354 -5.21 -19.96 3.68
C ALA A 354 -5.93 -19.84 2.33
N ASN A 355 -5.19 -19.94 1.22
CA ASN A 355 -5.75 -19.86 -0.14
C ASN A 355 -6.75 -20.99 -0.45
N LEU A 356 -6.57 -22.17 0.13
CA LEU A 356 -7.50 -23.29 -0.02
C LEU A 356 -8.84 -23.01 0.68
N LEU A 357 -8.80 -22.44 1.88
CA LEU A 357 -9.99 -22.12 2.69
C LEU A 357 -10.71 -20.84 2.22
N SER A 358 -9.97 -19.87 1.73
CA SER A 358 -10.48 -18.60 1.21
C SER A 358 -9.58 -18.14 0.08
N TYR A 359 -10.14 -18.05 -1.13
CA TYR A 359 -9.35 -17.70 -2.31
C TYR A 359 -8.54 -16.41 -2.10
N ARG A 360 -7.22 -16.49 -2.33
CA ARG A 360 -6.22 -15.40 -2.18
C ARG A 360 -6.01 -14.83 -0.77
N SER A 361 -6.65 -15.36 0.28
CA SER A 361 -6.44 -14.87 1.65
C SER A 361 -5.01 -15.10 2.17
N GLY A 362 -4.21 -15.93 1.50
CA GLY A 362 -2.80 -16.13 1.85
C GLY A 362 -1.89 -14.94 1.51
N GLY A 363 -2.35 -13.98 0.70
CA GLY A 363 -1.54 -12.83 0.28
C GLY A 363 -0.30 -13.22 -0.52
N ASN A 364 0.62 -12.27 -0.67
CA ASN A 364 1.95 -12.49 -1.24
C ASN A 364 2.93 -11.43 -0.71
N TRP A 365 4.16 -11.40 -1.24
CA TRP A 365 5.20 -10.49 -0.75
C TRP A 365 4.82 -9.00 -0.79
N SER A 366 3.93 -8.58 -1.71
CA SER A 366 3.54 -7.19 -1.93
C SER A 366 2.22 -6.77 -1.28
N THR A 367 1.49 -7.68 -0.65
CA THR A 367 0.20 -7.35 -0.02
C THR A 367 0.45 -6.64 1.31
N THR A 368 -0.24 -5.51 1.51
CA THR A 368 -0.11 -4.64 2.69
C THR A 368 -1.35 -3.76 2.86
N TYR A 369 -1.65 -3.42 4.12
CA TYR A 369 -2.69 -2.47 4.51
C TYR A 369 -2.33 -1.02 4.16
N ALA A 370 -1.04 -0.68 4.13
CA ALA A 370 -0.56 0.70 4.03
C ALA A 370 0.49 0.91 2.93
N PRO A 371 0.17 0.65 1.65
CA PRO A 371 1.07 0.96 0.54
C PRO A 371 1.19 2.47 0.34
N SER A 372 2.32 2.92 -0.18
CA SER A 372 2.53 4.33 -0.57
C SER A 372 3.21 4.40 -1.93
N PRO A 373 2.76 5.23 -2.89
CA PRO A 373 3.44 5.43 -4.17
C PRO A 373 4.66 6.35 -4.04
N PHE A 374 5.47 6.17 -2.99
CA PHE A 374 6.70 6.92 -2.70
C PHE A 374 7.89 5.97 -2.64
N TYR A 375 9.02 6.39 -3.20
CA TYR A 375 10.29 5.71 -2.97
C TYR A 375 11.45 6.71 -2.86
N MET A 376 12.55 6.23 -2.30
CA MET A 376 13.88 6.82 -2.41
C MET A 376 14.90 5.76 -2.82
N THR A 377 16.05 6.17 -3.36
CA THR A 377 17.06 5.23 -3.83
C THR A 377 18.41 5.38 -3.15
N SER A 378 19.27 4.36 -3.24
CA SER A 378 20.68 4.45 -2.80
C SER A 378 21.49 5.55 -3.51
N LYS A 379 20.97 6.10 -4.62
CA LYS A 379 21.54 7.23 -5.35
C LYS A 379 20.84 8.55 -5.01
N MET A 380 20.12 8.62 -3.87
CA MET A 380 19.25 9.71 -3.38
C MET A 380 18.36 10.33 -4.46
N ARG A 381 17.85 9.51 -5.38
CA ARG A 381 16.73 9.90 -6.26
C ARG A 381 15.44 9.56 -5.53
N SER A 382 14.41 10.37 -5.70
CA SER A 382 13.13 10.12 -5.05
C SER A 382 11.97 10.74 -5.82
N LEU A 383 10.87 10.02 -5.83
CA LEU A 383 9.63 10.40 -6.49
C LEU A 383 8.44 9.86 -5.69
N TYR A 384 7.33 10.59 -5.70
CA TYR A 384 6.04 10.04 -5.33
C TYR A 384 4.90 10.47 -6.26
N LEU A 385 3.82 9.69 -6.30
CA LEU A 385 2.58 10.05 -7.02
C LEU A 385 1.56 10.69 -6.06
N GLU A 386 0.86 11.72 -6.54
CA GLU A 386 -0.18 12.45 -5.79
C GLU A 386 -1.59 11.84 -5.96
N GLY A 387 -1.81 11.07 -7.04
CA GLY A 387 -3.09 10.40 -7.30
C GLY A 387 -3.33 9.16 -6.42
N TYR A 388 -4.57 8.69 -6.41
CA TYR A 388 -5.00 7.44 -5.75
C TYR A 388 -5.25 6.29 -6.73
N ASP A 389 -5.03 6.52 -8.02
CA ASP A 389 -5.19 5.50 -9.05
C ASP A 389 -4.32 4.28 -8.75
N TYR A 390 -4.83 3.10 -9.09
CA TYR A 390 -4.00 1.89 -9.05
C TYR A 390 -2.76 2.09 -9.92
N SER A 391 -1.58 1.83 -9.34
CA SER A 391 -0.32 2.00 -10.02
C SER A 391 0.62 0.83 -9.78
N ILE A 392 1.52 0.63 -10.74
CA ILE A 392 2.56 -0.40 -10.68
C ILE A 392 3.89 0.26 -11.00
N PHE A 393 4.85 0.15 -10.09
CA PHE A 393 6.24 0.55 -10.31
C PHE A 393 7.01 -0.68 -10.77
N ASP A 394 7.33 -0.74 -12.06
CA ASP A 394 8.13 -1.80 -12.66
C ASP A 394 9.62 -1.44 -12.58
N LEU A 395 10.32 -2.13 -11.68
CA LEU A 395 11.74 -1.99 -11.40
C LEU A 395 12.53 -3.23 -11.87
N THR A 396 11.92 -4.08 -12.71
CA THR A 396 12.51 -5.36 -13.13
C THR A 396 13.67 -5.21 -14.11
N LYS A 397 13.66 -4.13 -14.90
CA LYS A 397 14.71 -3.84 -15.87
C LYS A 397 15.88 -3.11 -15.18
N PRO A 398 17.13 -3.49 -15.47
CA PRO A 398 18.28 -2.94 -14.76
C PRO A 398 18.55 -1.47 -15.06
N ASP A 399 18.14 -0.97 -16.23
CA ASP A 399 18.50 0.34 -16.77
C ASP A 399 17.39 1.40 -16.69
N ARG A 400 16.23 1.06 -16.11
CA ARG A 400 15.04 1.92 -16.13
C ARG A 400 14.06 1.64 -15.02
N VAL A 401 13.25 2.65 -14.73
CA VAL A 401 11.96 2.53 -14.06
C VAL A 401 10.86 2.72 -15.07
N GLN A 402 9.79 1.92 -14.98
CA GLN A 402 8.54 2.20 -15.66
C GLN A 402 7.38 2.25 -14.65
N ILE A 403 6.72 3.40 -14.55
CA ILE A 403 5.51 3.57 -13.74
C ILE A 403 4.31 3.41 -14.65
N GLN A 404 3.43 2.46 -14.35
CA GLN A 404 2.14 2.27 -14.99
C GLN A 404 1.03 2.80 -14.07
N VAL A 405 0.18 3.69 -14.58
CA VAL A 405 -0.97 4.24 -13.86
C VAL A 405 -2.27 3.87 -14.57
N TYR A 406 -3.27 3.43 -13.81
CA TYR A 406 -4.59 3.04 -14.31
C TYR A 406 -5.50 4.28 -14.42
N GLY A 407 -5.13 5.18 -15.32
CA GLY A 407 -5.86 6.41 -15.63
C GLY A 407 -5.37 7.04 -16.93
N ASN A 408 -5.93 8.19 -17.30
CA ASN A 408 -5.52 8.97 -18.49
C ASN A 408 -4.54 10.12 -18.15
N SER A 409 -4.23 10.28 -16.87
CA SER A 409 -3.28 11.27 -16.36
C SER A 409 -2.53 10.73 -15.15
N VAL A 410 -1.43 11.41 -14.81
CA VAL A 410 -0.62 11.12 -13.61
C VAL A 410 -0.06 12.43 -13.08
N GLN A 411 -0.05 12.57 -11.77
CA GLN A 411 0.54 13.70 -11.05
C GLN A 411 1.47 13.16 -9.96
N GLY A 412 2.56 13.88 -9.70
CA GLY A 412 3.52 13.48 -8.68
C GLY A 412 4.58 14.54 -8.44
N ARG A 413 5.55 14.22 -7.59
CA ARG A 413 6.70 15.09 -7.32
C ARG A 413 8.01 14.34 -7.37
N ILE A 414 9.03 15.03 -7.86
CA ILE A 414 10.43 14.62 -7.81
C ILE A 414 11.08 15.40 -6.66
N LEU A 415 11.76 14.70 -5.76
CA LEU A 415 12.35 15.28 -4.55
C LEU A 415 13.87 15.40 -4.68
N GLN A 416 14.41 16.52 -4.20
CA GLN A 416 15.83 16.73 -3.99
C GLN A 416 16.17 16.51 -2.52
N GLY A 417 17.22 15.74 -2.25
CA GLY A 417 17.79 15.57 -0.92
C GLY A 417 19.26 15.14 -1.01
N GLU A 418 20.03 15.46 0.02
CA GLU A 418 21.42 15.03 0.13
C GLU A 418 21.54 13.74 0.95
N SER A 419 20.57 13.51 1.83
CA SER A 419 20.45 12.31 2.67
C SER A 419 19.04 11.69 2.61
N PRO A 420 18.87 10.41 3.03
CA PRO A 420 17.55 9.81 3.17
C PRO A 420 16.65 10.58 4.13
N THR A 421 17.21 11.17 5.18
CA THR A 421 16.45 11.97 6.16
C THR A 421 15.91 13.27 5.54
N ASP A 422 16.64 13.89 4.61
CA ASP A 422 16.13 15.07 3.89
C ASP A 422 14.97 14.70 2.97
N LEU A 423 15.06 13.54 2.30
CA LEU A 423 14.02 13.05 1.42
C LEU A 423 12.73 12.75 2.18
N ILE A 424 12.81 12.07 3.34
CA ILE A 424 11.65 11.85 4.22
C ILE A 424 11.11 13.19 4.73
N THR A 425 11.97 14.10 5.17
CA THR A 425 11.55 15.41 5.69
C THR A 425 10.80 16.20 4.63
N SER A 426 11.31 16.20 3.40
CA SER A 426 10.69 16.84 2.23
C SER A 426 9.35 16.17 1.88
N TYR A 427 9.31 14.84 1.78
CA TYR A 427 8.12 14.06 1.46
C TYR A 427 6.99 14.32 2.47
N THR A 428 7.26 14.08 3.76
CA THR A 428 6.29 14.25 4.84
C THR A 428 5.90 15.71 5.07
N GLY A 429 6.76 16.67 4.73
CA GLY A 429 6.40 18.09 4.75
C GLY A 429 5.28 18.43 3.75
N SER A 430 5.10 17.62 2.70
CA SER A 430 4.03 17.80 1.71
C SER A 430 2.83 16.89 1.97
N THR A 431 3.05 15.63 2.33
CA THR A 431 1.95 14.67 2.56
C THR A 431 1.32 14.80 3.94
N GLY A 432 2.07 15.28 4.93
CA GLY A 432 1.65 15.51 6.31
C GLY A 432 2.44 14.67 7.31
N ARG A 433 2.37 15.08 8.58
CA ARG A 433 3.07 14.45 9.71
C ARG A 433 2.09 14.22 10.86
N PRO A 434 2.34 13.22 11.72
CA PRO A 434 1.48 12.97 12.86
C PRO A 434 1.62 14.10 13.89
N PRO A 435 0.63 14.27 14.77
CA PRO A 435 0.76 15.18 15.90
C PRO A 435 1.75 14.59 16.91
N VAL A 436 2.18 15.42 17.86
CA VAL A 436 2.84 14.92 19.07
C VAL A 436 1.79 14.11 19.85
N LEU A 437 2.11 12.87 20.19
CA LEU A 437 1.22 12.03 20.98
C LEU A 437 1.12 12.56 22.42
N PRO A 438 -0.08 12.50 23.05
CA PRO A 438 -0.22 12.70 24.49
C PRO A 438 0.76 11.82 25.27
N ARG A 439 1.35 12.35 26.35
CA ARG A 439 2.39 11.64 27.08
C ARG A 439 1.91 10.28 27.62
N TRP A 440 0.65 10.21 28.07
CA TRP A 440 0.10 9.00 28.70
C TRP A 440 0.25 7.75 27.82
N ILE A 441 0.09 7.82 26.49
CA ILE A 441 0.16 6.62 25.63
C ILE A 441 1.60 6.08 25.50
N THR A 442 2.61 6.93 25.71
CA THR A 442 4.04 6.55 25.58
C THR A 442 4.74 6.32 26.92
N SER A 443 4.03 6.47 28.04
CA SER A 443 4.60 6.45 29.40
C SER A 443 4.64 5.07 30.07
N GLY A 444 3.97 4.07 29.49
CA GLY A 444 3.87 2.69 29.99
C GLY A 444 3.31 1.74 28.95
N ALA A 445 3.17 0.46 29.30
CA ALA A 445 2.61 -0.57 28.43
C ALA A 445 1.09 -0.40 28.26
N VAL A 446 0.60 -0.64 27.04
CA VAL A 446 -0.82 -0.73 26.72
C VAL A 446 -1.24 -2.19 26.79
N VAL A 447 -2.03 -2.54 27.79
CA VAL A 447 -2.48 -3.91 28.05
C VAL A 447 -3.71 -4.19 27.20
N GLY A 448 -3.50 -4.81 26.04
CA GLY A 448 -4.58 -5.36 25.22
C GLY A 448 -5.06 -6.69 25.76
N MET A 449 -6.32 -6.74 26.20
CA MET A 449 -6.96 -7.94 26.74
C MET A 449 -8.47 -7.96 26.51
N GLN A 450 -9.09 -9.10 26.81
CA GLN A 450 -10.52 -9.32 26.73
C GLN A 450 -11.03 -10.06 27.98
N GLY A 451 -12.35 -10.19 28.11
CA GLY A 451 -12.97 -11.04 29.12
C GLY A 451 -13.79 -10.31 30.19
N GLY A 452 -14.13 -9.03 29.97
CA GLY A 452 -15.06 -8.29 30.83
C GLY A 452 -14.43 -7.70 32.10
N THR A 453 -15.26 -7.01 32.89
CA THR A 453 -14.82 -6.21 34.05
C THR A 453 -13.96 -6.99 35.05
N ASP A 454 -14.39 -8.19 35.44
CA ASP A 454 -13.70 -8.99 36.45
C ASP A 454 -12.32 -9.49 35.97
N ALA A 455 -12.19 -9.76 34.67
CA ALA A 455 -10.91 -10.14 34.10
C ALA A 455 -9.92 -8.99 34.14
N VAL A 456 -10.36 -7.78 33.76
CA VAL A 456 -9.53 -6.57 33.81
C VAL A 456 -9.09 -6.28 35.24
N ARG A 457 -9.99 -6.29 36.22
CA ARG A 457 -9.64 -6.03 37.63
C ARG A 457 -8.64 -7.03 38.19
N ARG A 458 -8.79 -8.32 37.86
CA ARG A 458 -7.85 -9.38 38.26
C ARG A 458 -6.45 -9.16 37.66
N VAL A 459 -6.37 -8.90 36.36
CA VAL A 459 -5.09 -8.67 35.69
C VAL A 459 -4.45 -7.36 36.19
N TRP A 460 -5.24 -6.31 36.43
CA TRP A 460 -4.75 -5.08 37.04
C TRP A 460 -4.09 -5.31 38.40
N SER A 461 -4.74 -6.06 39.29
CA SER A 461 -4.16 -6.42 40.59
C SER A 461 -2.81 -7.14 40.43
N GLN A 462 -2.70 -8.08 39.49
CA GLN A 462 -1.43 -8.80 39.22
C GLN A 462 -0.35 -7.86 38.68
N LEU A 463 -0.70 -6.88 37.87
CA LEU A 463 0.24 -5.89 37.35
C LEU A 463 0.73 -4.93 38.43
N GLN A 464 -0.15 -4.57 39.38
CA GLN A 464 0.22 -3.78 40.56
C GLN A 464 1.20 -4.55 41.46
N ASP A 465 0.96 -5.84 41.70
CA ASP A 465 1.85 -6.70 42.50
C ASP A 465 3.28 -6.84 41.90
N HIS A 466 3.44 -6.52 40.62
CA HIS A 466 4.69 -6.60 39.87
C HIS A 466 5.28 -5.22 39.49
N ASP A 467 4.74 -4.12 40.04
CA ASP A 467 5.17 -2.74 39.77
C ASP A 467 5.28 -2.43 38.26
N VAL A 468 4.33 -2.95 37.46
CA VAL A 468 4.37 -2.80 36.01
C VAL A 468 3.95 -1.38 35.62
N PRO A 469 4.76 -0.63 34.86
CA PRO A 469 4.34 0.66 34.32
C PRO A 469 3.31 0.44 33.20
N VAL A 470 2.03 0.66 33.52
CA VAL A 470 0.89 0.53 32.60
C VAL A 470 0.37 1.91 32.25
N SER A 471 0.18 2.19 30.97
CA SER A 471 -0.44 3.43 30.48
C SER A 471 -1.94 3.30 30.27
N ALA A 472 -2.38 2.16 29.73
CA ALA A 472 -3.78 1.93 29.42
C ALA A 472 -4.15 0.45 29.37
N PHE A 473 -5.43 0.15 29.62
CA PHE A 473 -6.06 -1.09 29.16
C PHE A 473 -6.75 -0.84 27.82
N TRP A 474 -6.46 -1.67 26.84
CA TRP A 474 -7.17 -1.69 25.56
C TRP A 474 -8.12 -2.90 25.50
N LEU A 475 -9.41 -2.61 25.44
CA LEU A 475 -10.50 -3.58 25.62
C LEU A 475 -11.34 -3.64 24.35
N GLN A 476 -10.89 -4.43 23.37
CA GLN A 476 -11.56 -4.50 22.08
C GLN A 476 -12.98 -5.12 22.15
N ASP A 477 -13.21 -5.98 23.14
CA ASP A 477 -14.48 -6.66 23.37
C ASP A 477 -15.47 -5.85 24.21
N TRP A 478 -15.24 -4.54 24.37
CA TRP A 478 -16.16 -3.62 25.06
C TRP A 478 -17.58 -3.65 24.47
N VAL A 479 -17.69 -3.96 23.17
CA VAL A 479 -18.94 -4.18 22.42
C VAL A 479 -19.54 -5.58 22.62
N GLY A 480 -18.94 -6.43 23.45
CA GLY A 480 -19.30 -7.84 23.61
C GLY A 480 -18.84 -8.74 22.47
N GLN A 481 -19.07 -10.04 22.63
CA GLN A 481 -18.60 -11.07 21.70
C GLN A 481 -19.72 -12.02 21.26
N ARG A 482 -19.52 -12.65 20.10
CA ARG A 482 -20.31 -13.79 19.60
C ARG A 482 -19.41 -14.94 19.18
N LYS A 483 -19.88 -16.17 19.40
CA LYS A 483 -19.16 -17.37 18.96
C LYS A 483 -19.48 -17.68 17.50
N THR A 484 -18.44 -17.84 16.69
CA THR A 484 -18.52 -18.23 15.28
C THR A 484 -17.70 -19.49 15.03
N ALA A 485 -17.78 -20.06 13.82
CA ALA A 485 -16.96 -21.21 13.43
C ALA A 485 -15.44 -20.94 13.45
N ILE A 486 -15.01 -19.67 13.41
CA ILE A 486 -13.60 -19.26 13.34
C ILE A 486 -13.06 -18.87 14.72
N GLY A 487 -13.95 -18.51 15.67
CA GLY A 487 -13.60 -18.11 17.03
C GLY A 487 -14.63 -17.14 17.63
N SER A 488 -14.27 -16.50 18.74
CA SER A 488 -15.02 -15.36 19.27
C SER A 488 -14.77 -14.14 18.37
N GLN A 489 -15.84 -13.51 17.90
CA GLN A 489 -15.77 -12.27 17.13
C GLN A 489 -16.58 -11.17 17.81
N LEU A 490 -16.23 -9.92 17.55
CA LEU A 490 -16.86 -8.74 18.16
C LEU A 490 -18.23 -8.46 17.53
N TRP A 491 -19.14 -7.87 18.30
CA TRP A 491 -20.34 -7.23 17.74
C TRP A 491 -19.98 -5.86 17.18
N TRP A 492 -20.08 -5.69 15.86
CA TRP A 492 -19.75 -4.40 15.22
C TRP A 492 -20.91 -3.42 15.32
N ASN A 493 -21.16 -3.00 16.55
CA ASN A 493 -22.12 -2.01 16.98
C ASN A 493 -21.49 -1.28 18.17
N TRP A 494 -21.01 -0.07 17.93
CA TRP A 494 -20.07 0.67 18.78
C TRP A 494 -20.72 1.28 20.02
N GLU A 495 -21.24 0.41 20.88
CA GLU A 495 -21.71 0.75 22.23
C GLU A 495 -21.21 -0.29 23.23
N VAL A 496 -21.12 0.09 24.51
CA VAL A 496 -20.72 -0.84 25.56
C VAL A 496 -21.78 -1.94 25.74
N ASP A 497 -21.30 -3.17 25.90
CA ASP A 497 -22.09 -4.32 26.32
C ASP A 497 -22.06 -4.43 27.86
N ASP A 498 -23.10 -3.93 28.52
CA ASP A 498 -23.17 -3.87 29.99
C ASP A 498 -23.27 -5.25 30.66
N ASP A 499 -23.71 -6.29 29.93
CA ASP A 499 -23.72 -7.64 30.47
C ASP A 499 -22.29 -8.20 30.54
N HIS A 500 -21.45 -7.84 29.56
CA HIS A 500 -20.05 -8.26 29.49
C HIS A 500 -19.11 -7.36 30.31
N TYR A 501 -19.37 -6.06 30.34
CA TYR A 501 -18.63 -5.05 31.10
C TYR A 501 -19.50 -4.37 32.16
N SER A 502 -20.06 -5.17 33.07
CA SER A 502 -20.88 -4.66 34.17
C SER A 502 -20.12 -3.60 34.98
N GLY A 503 -20.75 -2.43 35.19
CA GLY A 503 -20.11 -1.31 35.91
C GLY A 503 -19.01 -0.62 35.09
N TRP A 504 -19.13 -0.58 33.76
CA TRP A 504 -18.16 0.03 32.83
C TRP A 504 -17.62 1.40 33.28
N LYS A 505 -18.51 2.33 33.64
CA LYS A 505 -18.11 3.67 34.11
C LYS A 505 -17.30 3.63 35.42
N ASP A 506 -17.63 2.71 36.32
CA ASP A 506 -16.88 2.52 37.57
C ASP A 506 -15.50 1.91 37.28
N LEU A 507 -15.40 0.96 36.35
CA LEU A 507 -14.12 0.39 35.90
C LEU A 507 -13.21 1.48 35.32
N ILE A 508 -13.71 2.30 34.39
CA ILE A 508 -12.95 3.41 33.79
C ILE A 508 -12.49 4.38 34.88
N ARG A 509 -13.40 4.79 35.78
CA ARG A 509 -13.08 5.73 36.87
C ARG A 509 -12.00 5.18 37.79
N ASP A 510 -12.08 3.90 38.17
CA ASP A 510 -11.10 3.26 39.05
C ASP A 510 -9.73 3.17 38.40
N LEU A 511 -9.64 2.74 37.14
CA LEU A 511 -8.38 2.71 36.40
C LEU A 511 -7.79 4.12 36.26
N ARG A 512 -8.61 5.11 35.93
CA ARG A 512 -8.17 6.51 35.77
C ARG A 512 -7.65 7.11 37.07
N ARG A 513 -8.26 6.77 38.22
CA ARG A 513 -7.77 7.18 39.55
C ARG A 513 -6.34 6.68 39.79
N ASP A 514 -6.01 5.50 39.27
CA ASP A 514 -4.69 4.90 39.39
C ASP A 514 -3.74 5.32 38.24
N GLY A 515 -4.12 6.32 37.44
CA GLY A 515 -3.32 6.85 36.33
C GLY A 515 -3.37 6.03 35.04
N VAL A 516 -4.22 5.00 34.97
CA VAL A 516 -4.36 4.10 33.82
C VAL A 516 -5.57 4.50 32.96
N ARG A 517 -5.35 4.68 31.67
CA ARG A 517 -6.41 5.03 30.73
C ARG A 517 -7.16 3.80 30.22
N THR A 518 -8.36 4.01 29.68
CA THR A 518 -9.11 2.95 28.99
C THR A 518 -9.19 3.27 27.50
N MET A 519 -8.85 2.30 26.68
CA MET A 519 -8.98 2.33 25.23
C MET A 519 -9.95 1.25 24.75
N THR A 520 -10.61 1.49 23.62
CA THR A 520 -11.62 0.59 23.04
C THR A 520 -11.32 0.28 21.57
N TYR A 521 -12.31 -0.14 20.81
CA TYR A 521 -12.18 -0.54 19.42
C TYR A 521 -13.39 -0.06 18.61
N CYS A 522 -13.16 0.42 17.40
CA CYS A 522 -14.19 0.63 16.39
C CYS A 522 -13.62 0.44 14.98
N ASN A 523 -14.51 0.24 14.02
CA ASN A 523 -14.16 0.18 12.60
C ASN A 523 -15.30 0.77 11.75
N PRO A 524 -15.13 0.97 10.44
CA PRO A 524 -16.11 1.64 9.61
C PRO A 524 -17.23 0.72 9.10
N CYS A 525 -17.33 -0.50 9.62
CA CYS A 525 -18.31 -1.50 9.22
C CYS A 525 -19.34 -1.74 10.35
N LEU A 526 -20.57 -2.06 9.97
CA LEU A 526 -21.69 -2.30 10.89
C LEU A 526 -22.36 -3.63 10.56
N VAL A 527 -22.92 -4.27 11.59
CA VAL A 527 -23.69 -5.52 11.44
C VAL A 527 -25.14 -5.33 11.87
N PRO A 528 -26.10 -6.04 11.24
CA PRO A 528 -27.45 -6.12 11.76
C PRO A 528 -27.48 -6.73 13.17
N MET A 529 -28.23 -6.10 14.07
CA MET A 529 -28.21 -6.42 15.52
C MET A 529 -29.39 -7.28 15.99
N GLY A 530 -30.23 -7.80 15.08
CA GLY A 530 -31.43 -8.56 15.42
C GLY A 530 -31.18 -9.83 16.27
N GLU A 531 -29.96 -10.37 16.26
CA GLU A 531 -29.57 -11.55 17.04
C GLU A 531 -28.98 -11.21 18.43
N LYS A 532 -28.67 -9.93 18.71
CA LYS A 532 -28.09 -9.51 19.99
C LYS A 532 -29.21 -9.05 20.94
N GLY A 533 -29.44 -9.82 22.01
CA GLY A 533 -30.56 -9.59 22.93
C GLY A 533 -30.48 -8.34 23.81
N ASN A 534 -29.29 -7.75 23.96
CA ASN A 534 -29.04 -6.62 24.85
C ASN A 534 -28.52 -5.35 24.12
N ALA A 535 -28.69 -5.27 22.79
CA ALA A 535 -28.37 -4.06 22.05
C ALA A 535 -29.35 -2.93 22.40
N ARG A 536 -28.85 -1.70 22.62
CA ARG A 536 -29.70 -0.52 22.84
C ARG A 536 -29.84 0.33 21.59
N ARG A 537 -28.80 0.33 20.75
CA ARG A 537 -28.80 1.00 19.45
C ARG A 537 -28.58 0.01 18.32
N HIS A 538 -29.22 0.28 17.19
CA HIS A 538 -29.15 -0.53 15.99
C HIS A 538 -28.43 0.26 14.90
N LEU A 539 -27.11 0.46 15.06
CA LEU A 539 -26.34 1.41 14.25
C LEU A 539 -26.40 1.11 12.74
N TYR A 540 -26.49 -0.16 12.35
CA TYR A 540 -26.69 -0.54 10.95
C TYR A 540 -28.01 -0.01 10.38
N GLU A 541 -29.12 -0.14 11.12
CA GLU A 541 -30.43 0.33 10.65
C GLU A 541 -30.48 1.86 10.64
N GLU A 542 -29.91 2.52 11.65
CA GLU A 542 -29.77 3.98 11.67
C GLU A 542 -29.00 4.48 10.43
N ALA A 543 -27.85 3.87 10.13
CA ALA A 543 -27.03 4.24 8.97
C ALA A 543 -27.73 3.94 7.63
N LYS A 544 -28.54 2.88 7.58
CA LYS A 544 -29.36 2.54 6.41
C LYS A 544 -30.47 3.57 6.18
N GLU A 545 -31.18 3.98 7.22
CA GLU A 545 -32.24 5.00 7.16
C GLU A 545 -31.70 6.35 6.70
N LEU A 546 -30.50 6.73 7.17
CA LEU A 546 -29.78 7.93 6.74
C LEU A 546 -29.18 7.82 5.33
N GLY A 547 -29.12 6.61 4.76
CA GLY A 547 -28.55 6.39 3.43
C GLY A 547 -27.03 6.64 3.34
N ILE A 548 -26.32 6.50 4.46
CA ILE A 548 -24.87 6.76 4.61
C ILE A 548 -23.99 5.50 4.47
N LEU A 549 -24.58 4.37 4.06
CA LEU A 549 -23.85 3.14 3.75
C LEU A 549 -23.38 3.12 2.30
N VAL A 550 -22.24 2.48 2.04
CA VAL A 550 -21.76 2.16 0.69
C VAL A 550 -22.82 1.34 -0.02
N ARG A 551 -23.05 1.63 -1.31
CA ARG A 551 -24.15 1.01 -2.08
C ARG A 551 -23.62 0.11 -3.19
N ASP A 552 -24.40 -0.91 -3.54
CA ASP A 552 -24.13 -1.80 -4.65
C ASP A 552 -24.63 -1.22 -6.00
N GLU A 553 -24.56 -2.02 -7.07
CA GLU A 553 -25.02 -1.59 -8.39
C GLU A 553 -26.52 -1.31 -8.47
N ALA A 554 -27.33 -1.97 -7.62
CA ALA A 554 -28.77 -1.80 -7.51
C ALA A 554 -29.17 -0.59 -6.65
N GLY A 555 -28.22 -0.02 -5.90
CA GLY A 555 -28.43 1.12 -5.03
C GLY A 555 -28.82 0.76 -3.60
N GLU A 556 -28.77 -0.53 -3.25
CA GLU A 556 -29.02 -1.04 -1.90
C GLU A 556 -27.73 -1.03 -1.06
N PRO A 557 -27.80 -1.10 0.28
CA PRO A 557 -26.61 -1.25 1.12
C PRO A 557 -25.75 -2.43 0.68
N TYR A 558 -24.47 -2.16 0.46
CA TYR A 558 -23.52 -3.16 0.00
C TYR A 558 -23.14 -4.07 1.16
N MET A 559 -23.70 -5.29 1.18
CA MET A 559 -23.38 -6.31 2.17
C MET A 559 -22.15 -7.12 1.73
N MET A 560 -21.05 -6.95 2.44
CA MET A 560 -19.77 -7.61 2.18
C MET A 560 -19.62 -8.85 3.07
N PRO A 561 -19.32 -10.02 2.51
CA PRO A 561 -19.04 -11.21 3.32
C PRO A 561 -17.72 -11.07 4.09
N ASN A 562 -17.80 -11.00 5.41
CA ASN A 562 -16.64 -10.94 6.29
C ASN A 562 -16.53 -12.22 7.14
N THR A 563 -15.55 -13.08 6.85
CA THR A 563 -15.23 -14.32 7.58
C THR A 563 -16.43 -15.23 7.92
N ALA A 564 -17.21 -14.89 8.96
CA ALA A 564 -18.39 -15.59 9.46
C ALA A 564 -19.74 -14.85 9.28
N PHE A 565 -19.78 -13.57 8.93
CA PHE A 565 -21.03 -12.78 8.79
C PHE A 565 -20.88 -11.66 7.76
N ASP A 566 -22.01 -11.15 7.26
CA ASP A 566 -22.01 -10.04 6.31
C ASP A 566 -22.01 -8.69 7.05
N VAL A 567 -21.34 -7.70 6.46
CA VAL A 567 -21.15 -6.36 7.05
C VAL A 567 -21.47 -5.29 6.02
N ALA A 568 -21.98 -4.15 6.47
CA ALA A 568 -22.13 -2.95 5.63
C ALA A 568 -21.08 -1.91 6.03
N MET A 569 -20.49 -1.24 5.04
CA MET A 569 -19.46 -0.24 5.25
C MET A 569 -20.03 1.17 5.16
N LEU A 570 -19.56 2.09 5.99
CA LEU A 570 -19.92 3.50 5.93
C LEU A 570 -19.31 4.19 4.71
N ASP A 571 -20.09 5.05 4.06
CA ASP A 571 -19.64 5.85 2.94
C ASP A 571 -19.16 7.23 3.41
N PHE A 572 -17.88 7.35 3.77
CA PHE A 572 -17.28 8.63 4.18
C PHE A 572 -17.08 9.64 3.03
N THR A 573 -17.50 9.31 1.81
CA THR A 573 -17.66 10.31 0.74
C THR A 573 -18.95 11.11 0.91
N ASN A 574 -19.87 10.63 1.75
CA ASN A 574 -20.99 11.38 2.28
C ASN A 574 -20.58 12.10 3.58
N PRO A 575 -20.59 13.45 3.63
CA PRO A 575 -20.22 14.19 4.84
C PRO A 575 -21.12 13.90 6.05
N GLU A 576 -22.36 13.47 5.84
CA GLU A 576 -23.27 13.06 6.92
C GLU A 576 -22.77 11.81 7.65
N ALA A 577 -22.14 10.87 6.95
CA ALA A 577 -21.53 9.67 7.55
C ALA A 577 -20.46 10.05 8.57
N SER A 578 -19.61 11.02 8.22
CA SER A 578 -18.57 11.55 9.10
C SER A 578 -19.17 12.18 10.35
N SER A 579 -20.15 13.08 10.19
CA SER A 579 -20.80 13.74 11.33
C SER A 579 -21.49 12.75 12.27
N TRP A 580 -22.21 11.78 11.71
CA TRP A 580 -22.89 10.74 12.48
C TRP A 580 -21.88 9.87 13.26
N PHE A 581 -20.78 9.46 12.62
CA PHE A 581 -19.77 8.64 13.27
C PHE A 581 -19.01 9.40 14.37
N LYS A 582 -18.73 10.69 14.18
CA LYS A 582 -18.16 11.54 15.25
C LYS A 582 -19.08 11.58 16.49
N GLY A 583 -20.39 11.47 16.32
CA GLY A 583 -21.35 11.34 17.44
C GLY A 583 -21.17 10.05 18.24
N ILE A 584 -20.80 8.94 17.60
CA ILE A 584 -20.45 7.68 18.27
C ILE A 584 -19.15 7.85 19.06
N LEU A 585 -18.12 8.42 18.44
CA LEU A 585 -16.84 8.70 19.10
C LEU A 585 -17.01 9.65 20.30
N ARG A 586 -17.90 10.64 20.18
CA ARG A 586 -18.29 11.52 21.29
C ARG A 586 -18.85 10.72 22.46
N GLY A 587 -19.80 9.81 22.20
CA GLY A 587 -20.35 8.94 23.23
C GLY A 587 -19.28 8.11 23.95
N MET A 588 -18.30 7.57 23.21
CA MET A 588 -17.18 6.83 23.80
C MET A 588 -16.32 7.73 24.70
N ALA A 589 -15.95 8.92 24.22
CA ALA A 589 -15.13 9.87 24.97
C ALA A 589 -15.85 10.41 26.23
N ASP A 590 -17.15 10.67 26.15
CA ASP A 590 -17.98 11.14 27.27
C ASP A 590 -18.10 10.10 28.40
N GLU A 591 -17.93 8.81 28.08
CA GLU A 591 -17.82 7.73 29.09
C GLU A 591 -16.43 7.64 29.74
N GLY A 592 -15.46 8.41 29.26
CA GLY A 592 -14.09 8.48 29.78
C GLY A 592 -13.07 7.63 29.01
N VAL A 593 -13.44 7.08 27.86
CA VAL A 593 -12.50 6.41 26.95
C VAL A 593 -11.48 7.43 26.44
N SER A 594 -10.19 7.09 26.51
CA SER A 594 -9.09 7.97 26.11
C SER A 594 -8.50 7.61 24.74
N GLY A 595 -8.96 6.53 24.11
CA GLY A 595 -8.46 6.13 22.81
C GLY A 595 -9.06 4.86 22.26
N TRP A 596 -8.72 4.49 21.03
CA TRP A 596 -9.25 3.28 20.40
C TRP A 596 -8.37 2.75 19.27
N MET A 597 -8.50 1.46 18.98
CA MET A 597 -8.12 0.94 17.67
C MET A 597 -9.19 1.39 16.66
N ALA A 598 -8.78 2.12 15.63
CA ALA A 598 -9.60 2.49 14.47
C ALA A 598 -9.27 1.51 13.34
N ASP A 599 -9.82 0.31 13.41
CA ASP A 599 -9.46 -0.82 12.56
C ASP A 599 -10.03 -0.69 11.13
N PHE A 600 -9.56 -1.55 10.22
CA PHE A 600 -9.94 -1.64 8.81
C PHE A 600 -9.63 -0.36 8.01
N GLY A 601 -10.28 -0.23 6.85
CA GLY A 601 -10.08 0.80 5.84
C GLY A 601 -9.74 0.24 4.47
N GLU A 602 -9.22 -0.99 4.42
CA GLU A 602 -8.75 -1.69 3.23
C GLU A 602 -9.83 -2.44 2.43
N GLY A 603 -11.08 -2.42 2.90
CA GLY A 603 -12.14 -3.29 2.40
C GLY A 603 -13.09 -2.68 1.35
N LEU A 604 -12.89 -1.43 0.92
CA LEU A 604 -13.88 -0.77 0.05
C LEU A 604 -14.02 -1.53 -1.29
N PRO A 605 -15.21 -1.97 -1.71
CA PRO A 605 -15.33 -2.75 -2.93
C PRO A 605 -15.03 -1.95 -4.20
N LEU A 606 -14.38 -2.58 -5.19
CA LEU A 606 -13.97 -1.91 -6.44
C LEU A 606 -15.13 -1.66 -7.41
N ASP A 607 -16.29 -2.24 -7.16
CA ASP A 607 -17.54 -2.06 -7.90
C ASP A 607 -18.57 -1.20 -7.15
N ALA A 608 -18.19 -0.60 -6.02
CA ALA A 608 -19.08 0.22 -5.20
C ALA A 608 -19.70 1.41 -5.94
N ARG A 609 -20.87 1.85 -5.46
CA ARG A 609 -21.46 3.16 -5.73
C ARG A 609 -21.32 4.02 -4.48
N LEU A 610 -20.62 5.13 -4.63
CA LEU A 610 -20.35 6.09 -3.57
C LEU A 610 -21.17 7.36 -3.79
N HIS A 611 -21.47 8.06 -2.70
CA HIS A 611 -22.18 9.34 -2.69
C HIS A 611 -21.45 10.40 -3.52
N SER A 612 -20.11 10.44 -3.50
CA SER A 612 -19.31 11.36 -4.32
C SER A 612 -19.43 11.13 -5.82
N GLY A 613 -19.81 9.91 -6.25
CA GLY A 613 -19.77 9.49 -7.65
C GLY A 613 -18.35 9.33 -8.22
N GLU A 614 -17.31 9.34 -7.37
CA GLU A 614 -15.92 9.19 -7.81
C GLU A 614 -15.61 7.75 -8.27
N ASP A 615 -14.47 7.57 -8.94
CA ASP A 615 -14.02 6.24 -9.36
C ASP A 615 -13.77 5.34 -8.13
N PRO A 616 -14.39 4.15 -8.05
CA PRO A 616 -14.30 3.30 -6.87
C PRO A 616 -12.88 2.76 -6.61
N VAL A 617 -12.02 2.64 -7.63
CA VAL A 617 -10.63 2.17 -7.43
C VAL A 617 -9.78 3.27 -6.81
N ALA A 618 -9.90 4.50 -7.27
CA ALA A 618 -9.26 5.65 -6.62
C ALA A 618 -9.81 5.86 -5.20
N ALA A 619 -11.12 5.75 -5.01
CA ALA A 619 -11.75 5.84 -3.69
C ALA A 619 -11.26 4.73 -2.75
N HIS A 620 -11.03 3.53 -3.25
CA HIS A 620 -10.54 2.39 -2.47
C HIS A 620 -9.19 2.69 -1.81
N ASN A 621 -8.21 3.17 -2.58
CA ASN A 621 -6.91 3.58 -2.02
C ASN A 621 -7.02 4.78 -1.08
N ARG A 622 -8.00 5.67 -1.31
CA ARG A 622 -8.22 6.87 -0.49
C ARG A 622 -8.99 6.59 0.81
N TYR A 623 -9.77 5.52 0.86
CA TYR A 623 -10.69 5.23 1.97
C TYR A 623 -10.00 5.19 3.34
N PRO A 624 -8.82 4.56 3.52
CA PRO A 624 -8.12 4.59 4.81
C PRO A 624 -7.81 6.00 5.31
N GLU A 625 -7.54 6.95 4.41
CA GLU A 625 -7.29 8.35 4.77
C GLU A 625 -8.57 9.08 5.14
N LEU A 626 -9.71 8.78 4.49
CA LEU A 626 -11.02 9.31 4.90
C LEU A 626 -11.38 8.81 6.30
N TRP A 627 -11.18 7.52 6.56
CA TRP A 627 -11.43 6.91 7.85
C TRP A 627 -10.55 7.52 8.96
N ALA A 628 -9.23 7.62 8.72
CA ALA A 628 -8.32 8.25 9.67
C ALA A 628 -8.65 9.74 9.90
N ARG A 629 -9.10 10.45 8.87
CA ARG A 629 -9.49 11.87 8.96
C ARG A 629 -10.68 12.07 9.90
N VAL A 630 -11.73 11.26 9.79
CA VAL A 630 -12.91 11.36 10.67
C VAL A 630 -12.50 11.24 12.15
N ASN A 631 -11.66 10.26 12.46
CA ASN A 631 -11.13 10.05 13.82
C ASN A 631 -10.24 11.21 14.28
N ARG A 632 -9.39 11.73 13.38
CA ARG A 632 -8.49 12.85 13.68
C ARG A 632 -9.21 14.14 13.95
N GLU A 633 -10.13 14.52 13.06
CA GLU A 633 -10.92 15.73 13.23
C GLU A 633 -11.69 15.67 14.55
N PHE A 634 -12.27 14.52 14.90
CA PHE A 634 -12.91 14.35 16.21
C PHE A 634 -11.94 14.51 17.38
N ALA A 635 -10.76 13.90 17.33
CA ALA A 635 -9.76 14.02 18.39
C ALA A 635 -9.28 15.47 18.58
N ASP A 636 -9.07 16.20 17.47
CA ASP A 636 -8.68 17.60 17.48
C ASP A 636 -9.83 18.50 17.99
N GLU A 637 -11.07 18.27 17.57
CA GLU A 637 -12.28 18.95 18.06
C GLU A 637 -12.44 18.73 19.58
N TRP A 638 -12.40 17.48 20.04
CA TRP A 638 -12.49 17.14 21.46
C TRP A 638 -11.38 17.81 22.27
N LYS A 639 -10.14 17.82 21.76
CA LYS A 639 -9.00 18.45 22.42
C LYS A 639 -9.19 19.96 22.56
N SER A 640 -9.74 20.61 21.54
CA SER A 640 -10.02 22.05 21.57
C SER A 640 -11.08 22.42 22.63
N GLU A 641 -12.03 21.52 22.91
CA GLU A 641 -13.07 21.70 23.93
C GLU A 641 -12.56 21.39 25.35
N ALA A 642 -11.69 20.38 25.49
CA ALA A 642 -11.14 19.94 26.78
C ALA A 642 -10.11 20.92 27.39
N GLY A 643 -9.52 21.79 26.57
CA GLY A 643 -8.55 22.81 27.00
C GLY A 643 -7.08 22.39 26.88
N GLU A 644 -6.19 23.23 27.43
CA GLU A 644 -4.73 23.19 27.19
C GLU A 644 -3.96 22.13 28.00
N ASP A 645 -4.60 21.27 28.80
CA ASP A 645 -3.89 20.26 29.58
C ASP A 645 -3.15 19.26 28.66
N GLU A 646 -1.83 19.38 28.54
CA GLU A 646 -1.00 18.56 27.66
C GLU A 646 -1.05 17.06 28.02
N GLU A 647 -1.49 16.69 29.23
CA GLU A 647 -1.63 15.30 29.68
C GLU A 647 -3.00 14.69 29.31
N GLU A 648 -3.97 15.51 28.90
CA GLU A 648 -5.30 15.07 28.46
C GLU A 648 -5.43 15.15 26.93
N GLY A 649 -5.68 14.01 26.28
CA GLY A 649 -5.84 13.93 24.83
C GLY A 649 -6.25 12.53 24.40
N LEU A 650 -7.04 12.47 23.33
CA LEU A 650 -7.48 11.20 22.73
C LEU A 650 -6.38 10.64 21.81
N VAL A 651 -6.26 9.32 21.75
CA VAL A 651 -5.34 8.65 20.82
C VAL A 651 -6.04 7.51 20.11
N PHE A 652 -5.97 7.49 18.79
CA PHE A 652 -6.38 6.32 18.00
C PHE A 652 -5.23 5.80 17.16
N PHE A 653 -5.30 4.52 16.78
CA PHE A 653 -4.32 3.90 15.90
C PHE A 653 -4.98 3.08 14.79
N VAL A 654 -4.34 3.06 13.61
CA VAL A 654 -4.84 2.47 12.36
C VAL A 654 -3.83 1.48 11.78
N ARG A 655 -4.29 0.51 10.98
CA ARG A 655 -3.42 -0.37 10.17
C ARG A 655 -3.39 0.02 8.71
N ALA A 656 -4.54 0.43 8.19
CA ALA A 656 -4.68 0.78 6.79
C ALA A 656 -4.24 2.21 6.55
N GLY A 657 -3.58 2.42 5.41
CA GLY A 657 -3.11 3.75 5.06
C GLY A 657 -2.75 3.90 3.59
N PHE A 658 -2.50 5.15 3.22
CA PHE A 658 -1.96 5.52 1.93
C PHE A 658 -1.01 6.72 2.13
N ARG A 659 -0.69 7.46 1.07
CA ARG A 659 0.40 8.45 1.06
C ARG A 659 0.25 9.59 2.08
N GLU A 660 -0.97 10.04 2.39
CA GLU A 660 -1.26 11.13 3.33
C GLU A 660 -1.71 10.63 4.71
N SER A 661 -1.76 9.32 4.95
CA SER A 661 -2.32 8.82 6.21
C SER A 661 -1.59 9.34 7.44
N SER A 662 -0.28 9.58 7.38
CA SER A 662 0.49 10.21 8.47
C SER A 662 0.02 11.62 8.85
N ARG A 663 -0.70 12.33 7.98
CA ARG A 663 -1.37 13.59 8.31
C ARG A 663 -2.49 13.38 9.32
N TRP A 664 -3.27 12.31 9.11
CA TRP A 664 -4.54 12.07 9.78
C TRP A 664 -4.34 11.13 10.96
N ALA A 665 -3.79 9.94 10.71
CA ALA A 665 -3.49 8.95 11.73
C ALA A 665 -2.55 9.52 12.80
N MET A 666 -2.89 9.30 14.07
CA MET A 666 -2.01 9.66 15.18
C MET A 666 -0.91 8.61 15.40
N LEU A 667 -1.24 7.33 15.17
CA LEU A 667 -0.37 6.19 15.39
C LEU A 667 -0.74 5.06 14.42
N PHE A 668 0.26 4.34 13.92
CA PHE A 668 0.05 3.10 13.15
C PHE A 668 0.29 1.87 14.01
N TRP A 669 -0.36 0.76 13.64
CA TRP A 669 0.13 -0.56 13.99
C TRP A 669 0.21 -1.45 12.75
N GLU A 670 1.12 -2.43 12.80
CA GLU A 670 1.49 -3.31 11.69
C GLU A 670 0.41 -4.30 11.22
N GLY A 671 -0.80 -4.30 11.78
CA GLY A 671 -1.84 -5.28 11.43
C GLY A 671 -1.59 -6.68 11.99
N ASP A 672 -2.03 -7.70 11.25
CA ASP A 672 -2.33 -9.02 11.78
C ASP A 672 -1.23 -10.06 11.51
N GLN A 673 -0.03 -9.91 12.08
CA GLN A 673 1.02 -10.93 11.91
C GLN A 673 0.58 -12.29 12.48
N MET A 674 1.06 -13.39 11.88
CA MET A 674 0.92 -14.72 12.48
C MET A 674 1.73 -14.84 13.77
N VAL A 675 1.23 -15.69 14.67
CA VAL A 675 1.94 -16.11 15.88
C VAL A 675 3.09 -17.09 15.55
N SER A 676 4.07 -16.63 14.77
CA SER A 676 5.12 -17.46 14.17
C SER A 676 6.50 -16.79 14.10
N TRP A 677 7.52 -17.60 13.83
CA TRP A 677 8.91 -17.18 13.55
C TRP A 677 9.20 -17.02 12.05
N GLN A 678 8.17 -17.09 11.20
CA GLN A 678 8.36 -17.12 9.75
C GLN A 678 8.75 -15.74 9.21
N ALA A 679 9.30 -15.74 8.00
CA ALA A 679 9.97 -14.57 7.42
C ALA A 679 9.00 -13.52 6.90
N ASN A 680 7.85 -13.93 6.35
CA ASN A 680 6.94 -13.06 5.62
C ASN A 680 5.71 -12.68 6.44
N ASP A 681 5.38 -13.37 7.53
CA ASP A 681 4.20 -13.05 8.33
C ASP A 681 4.38 -13.38 9.83
N GLY A 682 5.61 -13.30 10.35
CA GLY A 682 5.93 -13.56 11.75
C GLY A 682 6.66 -12.40 12.42
N ILE A 683 7.42 -12.70 13.48
CA ILE A 683 8.20 -11.66 14.20
C ILE A 683 9.22 -10.94 13.29
N LYS A 684 9.76 -11.64 12.28
CA LYS A 684 10.69 -11.04 11.30
C LYS A 684 10.00 -10.00 10.44
N SER A 685 8.83 -10.34 9.89
CA SER A 685 8.08 -9.43 9.03
C SER A 685 7.59 -8.21 9.78
N SER A 686 7.31 -8.34 11.09
CA SER A 686 7.01 -7.21 11.95
C SER A 686 8.15 -6.18 11.93
N VAL A 687 9.40 -6.59 12.16
CA VAL A 687 10.55 -5.68 12.06
C VAL A 687 10.73 -5.12 10.65
N VAL A 688 10.45 -5.88 9.58
CA VAL A 688 10.46 -5.34 8.21
C VAL A 688 9.38 -4.25 8.03
N GLY A 689 8.17 -4.48 8.56
CA GLY A 689 7.04 -3.52 8.53
C GLY A 689 7.39 -2.22 9.23
N LEU A 690 7.89 -2.32 10.47
CA LEU A 690 8.37 -1.18 11.26
C LEU A 690 9.34 -0.29 10.48
N LEU A 691 10.35 -0.90 9.84
CA LEU A 691 11.44 -0.19 9.19
C LEU A 691 11.07 0.33 7.80
N SER A 692 10.31 -0.44 7.02
CA SER A 692 9.83 -0.01 5.70
C SER A 692 8.76 1.08 5.80
N GLY A 693 7.85 0.98 6.78
CA GLY A 693 6.90 2.03 7.13
C GLY A 693 7.62 3.32 7.51
N GLY A 694 8.65 3.22 8.36
CA GLY A 694 9.50 4.36 8.71
C GLY A 694 10.21 5.00 7.51
N LEU A 695 10.77 4.19 6.60
CA LEU A 695 11.35 4.67 5.34
C LEU A 695 10.30 5.30 4.41
N SER A 696 9.03 4.99 4.59
CA SER A 696 7.90 5.50 3.79
C SER A 696 7.14 6.66 4.43
N GLY A 697 7.67 7.25 5.51
CA GLY A 697 7.06 8.39 6.18
C GLY A 697 5.93 8.03 7.15
N ILE A 698 5.92 6.82 7.71
CA ILE A 698 5.09 6.41 8.84
C ILE A 698 5.98 6.37 10.09
N PRO A 699 6.13 7.50 10.82
CA PRO A 699 7.18 7.60 11.82
C PRO A 699 6.83 7.03 13.20
N LEU A 700 5.53 6.84 13.48
CA LEU A 700 5.00 6.31 14.75
C LEU A 700 4.28 4.99 14.45
N ASN A 701 4.92 3.86 14.75
CA ASN A 701 4.41 2.53 14.43
C ASN A 701 4.79 1.49 15.52
N HIS A 702 3.93 0.52 15.76
CA HIS A 702 4.15 -0.61 16.67
C HIS A 702 3.48 -1.90 16.16
N SER A 703 3.76 -3.02 16.83
CA SER A 703 3.17 -4.32 16.51
C SER A 703 2.36 -4.87 17.69
N ASP A 704 1.54 -5.89 17.46
CA ASP A 704 1.01 -6.70 18.54
C ASP A 704 2.13 -7.52 19.18
N ALA A 705 2.45 -7.29 20.45
CA ALA A 705 3.45 -8.09 21.14
C ALA A 705 3.02 -9.58 21.18
N GLY A 706 3.67 -10.39 20.33
CA GLY A 706 3.40 -11.81 20.16
C GLY A 706 2.62 -12.18 18.89
N GLY A 707 2.28 -11.22 18.03
CA GLY A 707 1.47 -11.40 16.83
C GLY A 707 -0.03 -11.58 17.13
N TYR A 708 -0.86 -11.79 16.11
CA TYR A 708 -2.31 -11.89 16.22
C TYR A 708 -2.87 -13.22 15.69
N CYS A 709 -2.54 -13.54 14.44
CA CYS A 709 -3.23 -14.57 13.67
C CYS A 709 -2.80 -15.98 14.12
N THR A 710 -3.76 -16.69 14.71
CA THR A 710 -3.62 -18.06 15.22
C THR A 710 -4.38 -19.00 14.31
N VAL A 711 -3.68 -20.04 13.83
CA VAL A 711 -4.29 -21.08 13.01
C VAL A 711 -4.15 -22.39 13.75
N ASP A 712 -5.29 -22.94 14.18
CA ASP A 712 -5.35 -24.17 14.98
C ASP A 712 -6.25 -25.20 14.28
N LEU A 713 -5.71 -25.78 13.21
CA LEU A 713 -6.34 -26.84 12.43
C LEU A 713 -5.68 -28.19 12.75
N PRO A 714 -6.36 -29.34 12.53
CA PRO A 714 -5.84 -30.67 12.91
C PRO A 714 -4.43 -31.00 12.41
N LEU A 715 -4.01 -30.42 11.27
CA LEU A 715 -2.70 -30.65 10.64
C LEU A 715 -1.81 -29.39 10.54
N LEU A 716 -2.32 -28.22 10.93
CA LEU A 716 -1.62 -26.94 10.85
C LEU A 716 -1.89 -26.15 12.13
N ARG A 717 -0.88 -26.08 13.00
CA ARG A 717 -0.97 -25.45 14.32
C ARG A 717 0.09 -24.37 14.47
N TYR A 718 -0.34 -23.13 14.38
CA TYR A 718 0.41 -21.94 14.70
C TYR A 718 -0.22 -21.34 15.95
N ARG A 719 0.42 -21.60 17.08
CA ARG A 719 0.03 -21.11 18.40
C ARG A 719 1.19 -20.33 18.99
N ARG A 720 0.89 -19.23 19.68
CA ARG A 720 1.90 -18.40 20.32
C ARG A 720 2.56 -19.17 21.45
N SER A 721 3.83 -19.51 21.28
CA SER A 721 4.65 -20.08 22.34
C SER A 721 5.10 -19.01 23.34
N GLU A 722 5.42 -19.43 24.56
CA GLU A 722 6.02 -18.56 25.59
C GLU A 722 7.26 -17.81 25.08
N GLU A 723 8.22 -18.50 24.47
CA GLU A 723 9.44 -17.88 23.95
C GLU A 723 9.15 -16.81 22.88
N LEU A 724 8.27 -17.12 21.92
CA LEU A 724 7.88 -16.16 20.88
C LEU A 724 7.28 -14.89 21.50
N LEU A 725 6.37 -15.05 22.48
CA LEU A 725 5.79 -13.92 23.19
C LEU A 725 6.87 -13.09 23.90
N MET A 726 7.79 -13.74 24.63
CA MET A 726 8.88 -13.07 25.35
C MET A 726 9.81 -12.29 24.42
N ARG A 727 10.23 -12.87 23.29
CA ARG A 727 11.07 -12.18 22.30
C ARG A 727 10.36 -11.03 21.62
N TRP A 728 9.07 -11.16 21.35
CA TRP A 728 8.31 -10.08 20.72
C TRP A 728 8.02 -8.93 21.69
N MET A 729 7.89 -9.21 23.00
CA MET A 729 7.87 -8.18 24.05
C MET A 729 9.20 -7.43 24.11
N GLU A 730 10.34 -8.11 23.94
CA GLU A 730 11.66 -7.46 23.87
C GLU A 730 11.75 -6.50 22.68
N VAL A 731 11.24 -6.89 21.51
CA VAL A 731 11.18 -5.99 20.32
C VAL A 731 10.32 -4.76 20.61
N ASN A 732 9.09 -4.95 21.11
CA ASN A 732 8.17 -3.84 21.36
C ASN A 732 8.57 -2.94 22.53
N ALA A 733 9.47 -3.39 23.42
CA ALA A 733 10.05 -2.51 24.43
C ALA A 733 10.89 -1.37 23.82
N PHE A 734 11.25 -1.47 22.53
CA PHE A 734 12.02 -0.47 21.78
C PHE A 734 11.25 0.13 20.58
N THR A 735 9.92 0.05 20.57
CA THR A 735 9.05 0.74 19.60
C THR A 735 8.38 1.97 20.23
N VAL A 736 7.57 2.72 19.46
CA VAL A 736 6.90 3.93 19.98
C VAL A 736 5.82 3.62 21.03
N VAL A 737 5.14 2.49 20.93
CA VAL A 737 4.10 2.03 21.86
C VAL A 737 4.30 0.54 22.11
N PHE A 738 4.42 0.15 23.38
CA PHE A 738 4.47 -1.26 23.77
C PHE A 738 3.06 -1.75 24.08
N ARG A 739 2.43 -2.46 23.14
CA ARG A 739 1.05 -2.97 23.27
C ARG A 739 0.96 -4.49 23.14
N THR A 740 0.18 -5.12 24.01
CA THR A 740 -0.16 -6.55 23.91
C THR A 740 -1.44 -6.79 23.12
N HIS A 741 -1.64 -8.02 22.66
CA HIS A 741 -2.92 -8.47 22.12
C HIS A 741 -3.10 -9.97 22.37
N GLU A 742 -4.29 -10.41 22.75
CA GLU A 742 -4.57 -11.85 22.93
C GLU A 742 -4.65 -12.68 21.65
N GLY A 743 -4.80 -12.04 20.49
CA GLY A 743 -5.04 -12.66 19.19
C GLY A 743 -6.48 -13.13 18.98
N ASN A 744 -6.74 -13.72 17.82
CA ASN A 744 -8.06 -14.21 17.40
C ASN A 744 -8.53 -15.49 18.15
N LYS A 745 -7.62 -16.21 18.82
CA LYS A 745 -7.94 -17.40 19.65
C LYS A 745 -7.22 -17.39 21.00
N PRO A 746 -7.62 -16.52 21.95
CA PRO A 746 -6.90 -16.29 23.21
C PRO A 746 -6.54 -17.56 23.98
N GLY A 747 -7.49 -18.49 24.14
CA GLY A 747 -7.31 -19.72 24.92
C GLY A 747 -6.38 -20.77 24.28
N SER A 748 -5.93 -20.58 23.03
CA SER A 748 -4.95 -21.45 22.37
C SER A 748 -3.52 -20.91 22.42
N ASN A 749 -3.33 -19.69 22.92
CA ASN A 749 -2.07 -18.96 22.89
C ASN A 749 -1.54 -18.69 24.30
N CYS A 750 -0.23 -18.60 24.42
CA CYS A 750 0.39 -18.00 25.60
C CYS A 750 0.08 -16.49 25.62
N GLN A 751 -0.32 -15.99 26.78
CA GLN A 751 -0.54 -14.59 27.09
C GLN A 751 0.51 -14.11 28.10
N PHE A 752 0.68 -12.80 28.25
CA PHE A 752 1.67 -12.27 29.19
C PHE A 752 1.32 -12.64 30.64
N TYR A 753 0.04 -12.83 30.94
CA TYR A 753 -0.47 -13.27 32.24
C TYR A 753 -0.71 -14.79 32.35
N SER A 754 -0.24 -15.60 31.39
CA SER A 754 -0.48 -17.06 31.42
C SER A 754 0.22 -17.77 32.57
N ASN A 755 1.39 -17.30 33.00
CA ASN A 755 2.13 -17.83 34.14
C ASN A 755 3.04 -16.76 34.77
N SER A 756 3.66 -17.07 35.90
CA SER A 756 4.52 -16.13 36.62
C SER A 756 5.76 -15.71 35.82
N ARG A 757 6.29 -16.58 34.95
CA ARG A 757 7.47 -16.28 34.13
C ARG A 757 7.15 -15.28 33.03
N THR A 758 6.02 -15.45 32.32
CA THR A 758 5.60 -14.50 31.30
C THR A 758 5.23 -13.14 31.90
N LEU A 759 4.62 -13.14 33.10
CA LEU A 759 4.22 -11.92 33.79
C LEU A 759 5.45 -11.14 34.27
N ALA A 760 6.43 -11.83 34.87
CA ALA A 760 7.70 -11.22 35.27
C ALA A 760 8.49 -10.68 34.06
N HIS A 761 8.47 -11.39 32.92
CA HIS A 761 9.10 -10.92 31.69
C HIS A 761 8.39 -9.69 31.11
N PHE A 762 7.06 -9.65 31.14
CA PHE A 762 6.29 -8.48 30.76
C PHE A 762 6.62 -7.27 31.64
N ALA A 763 6.65 -7.45 32.96
CA ALA A 763 7.06 -6.42 33.91
C ALA A 763 8.47 -5.89 33.59
N ARG A 764 9.42 -6.78 33.32
CA ARG A 764 10.78 -6.42 32.91
C ARG A 764 10.78 -5.61 31.60
N CYS A 765 10.03 -6.04 30.58
CA CYS A 765 9.94 -5.33 29.30
C CYS A 765 9.25 -3.97 29.42
N ALA A 766 8.21 -3.86 30.24
CA ALA A 766 7.52 -2.61 30.50
C ALA A 766 8.45 -1.61 31.22
N ASN A 767 9.28 -2.08 32.16
CA ASN A 767 10.31 -1.26 32.79
C ASN A 767 11.45 -0.88 31.84
N MET A 768 11.88 -1.78 30.94
CA MET A 768 12.80 -1.43 29.84
C MET A 768 12.21 -0.32 28.96
N TYR A 769 10.96 -0.46 28.56
CA TYR A 769 10.23 0.55 27.79
C TYR A 769 10.16 1.89 28.54
N LYS A 770 9.84 1.87 29.83
CA LYS A 770 9.80 3.06 30.71
C LYS A 770 11.16 3.75 30.80
N ALA A 771 12.25 2.99 30.88
CA ALA A 771 13.60 3.53 31.12
C ALA A 771 14.07 4.52 30.05
N TRP A 772 13.57 4.46 28.81
CA TRP A 772 13.91 5.41 27.75
C TRP A 772 12.77 6.37 27.35
N GLU A 773 11.70 6.50 28.17
CA GLU A 773 10.58 7.43 27.92
C GLU A 773 11.05 8.84 27.57
N PHE A 774 12.05 9.36 28.29
CA PHE A 774 12.60 10.70 28.05
C PHE A 774 13.11 10.90 26.62
N TYR A 775 13.71 9.86 26.03
CA TYR A 775 14.22 9.90 24.66
C TYR A 775 13.10 9.63 23.66
N ARG A 776 12.18 8.71 23.99
CA ARG A 776 10.97 8.46 23.20
C ARG A 776 10.18 9.75 22.95
N LEU A 777 9.97 10.56 23.99
CA LEU A 777 9.27 11.85 23.86
C LEU A 777 10.00 12.83 22.93
N GLN A 778 11.34 12.83 22.92
CA GLN A 778 12.11 13.64 21.97
C GLN A 778 11.92 13.13 20.54
N LEU A 779 11.93 11.81 20.33
CA LEU A 779 11.75 11.21 19.01
C LEU A 779 10.32 11.38 18.48
N VAL A 780 9.30 11.34 19.34
CA VAL A 780 7.90 11.64 18.96
C VAL A 780 7.77 13.10 18.51
N LYS A 781 8.45 14.05 19.17
CA LYS A 781 8.50 15.44 18.72
C LYS A 781 9.24 15.57 17.39
N GLU A 782 10.37 14.88 17.22
CA GLU A 782 11.09 14.87 15.95
C GLU A 782 10.26 14.26 14.81
N ALA A 783 9.44 13.25 15.08
CA ALA A 783 8.49 12.70 14.12
C ALA A 783 7.45 13.74 13.68
N ALA A 784 6.89 14.53 14.60
CA ALA A 784 5.95 15.60 14.26
C ALA A 784 6.62 16.75 13.49
N GLU A 785 7.86 17.10 13.83
CA GLU A 785 8.60 18.23 13.24
C GLU A 785 9.30 17.92 11.92
N LYS A 786 9.73 16.67 11.72
CA LYS A 786 10.56 16.26 10.57
C LYS A 786 10.05 15.02 9.86
N GLY A 787 9.10 14.28 10.42
CA GLY A 787 8.60 13.02 9.85
C GLY A 787 9.58 11.85 10.00
N LEU A 788 10.63 11.98 10.82
CA LEU A 788 11.61 10.91 11.01
C LEU A 788 11.06 9.82 11.94
N PRO A 789 11.23 8.53 11.60
CA PRO A 789 10.70 7.45 12.42
C PRO A 789 11.44 7.28 13.74
N VAL A 790 10.73 6.77 14.75
CA VAL A 790 11.31 6.43 16.07
C VAL A 790 12.27 5.26 15.94
N ALA A 791 11.83 4.16 15.31
CA ALA A 791 12.66 3.03 14.94
C ALA A 791 13.16 3.21 13.49
N ARG A 792 14.47 3.18 13.30
CA ARG A 792 15.12 3.59 12.06
C ARG A 792 15.89 2.44 11.44
N HIS A 793 15.63 2.21 10.16
CA HIS A 793 16.54 1.42 9.34
C HIS A 793 17.89 2.15 9.28
N LEU A 794 19.00 1.42 9.41
CA LEU A 794 20.34 2.00 9.46
C LEU A 794 20.67 2.83 8.20
N PHE A 795 20.05 2.48 7.06
CA PHE A 795 20.18 3.22 5.79
C PHE A 795 19.92 4.74 5.95
N LEU A 796 19.06 5.16 6.89
CA LEU A 796 18.81 6.58 7.13
C LEU A 796 20.05 7.37 7.54
N HIS A 797 20.98 6.72 8.25
CA HIS A 797 22.16 7.37 8.82
C HIS A 797 23.47 6.88 8.19
N TYR A 798 23.45 5.72 7.51
CA TYR A 798 24.60 5.11 6.85
C TYR A 798 24.27 4.72 5.40
N PRO A 799 23.83 5.67 4.54
CA PRO A 799 23.33 5.34 3.20
C PRO A 799 24.40 4.78 2.27
N GLU A 800 25.68 5.10 2.49
CA GLU A 800 26.81 4.64 1.66
C GLU A 800 27.31 3.23 2.03
N ASP A 801 26.88 2.70 3.19
CA ASP A 801 27.32 1.40 3.67
C ASP A 801 26.54 0.28 2.96
N ARG A 802 27.23 -0.51 2.13
CA ARG A 802 26.62 -1.61 1.37
C ARG A 802 26.03 -2.70 2.25
N ARG A 803 26.65 -3.00 3.40
CA ARG A 803 26.13 -4.01 4.32
C ARG A 803 24.80 -3.56 4.91
N VAL A 804 24.71 -2.27 5.25
CA VAL A 804 23.46 -1.62 5.69
C VAL A 804 22.41 -1.61 4.59
N GLN A 805 22.79 -1.33 3.34
CA GLN A 805 21.85 -1.37 2.21
C GLN A 805 21.22 -2.75 1.97
N GLU A 806 21.85 -3.83 2.44
CA GLU A 806 21.38 -5.22 2.33
C GLU A 806 20.55 -5.69 3.52
N MET A 807 20.50 -4.91 4.59
CA MET A 807 19.74 -5.26 5.78
C MET A 807 18.24 -5.18 5.53
N THR A 808 17.52 -6.01 6.30
CA THR A 808 16.06 -6.06 6.30
C THR A 808 15.54 -5.89 7.72
N TYR A 809 15.69 -6.92 8.55
CA TYR A 809 15.14 -7.00 9.90
C TYR A 809 16.19 -7.28 10.99
N GLN A 810 17.46 -7.44 10.62
CA GLN A 810 18.49 -7.98 11.53
C GLN A 810 18.76 -7.04 12.71
N GLN A 811 18.66 -5.73 12.50
CA GLN A 811 18.89 -4.72 13.52
C GLN A 811 18.25 -3.39 13.11
N PHE A 812 17.98 -2.54 14.10
CA PHE A 812 17.47 -1.18 13.88
C PHE A 812 17.99 -0.23 14.94
N LEU A 813 17.98 1.07 14.61
CA LEU A 813 18.28 2.12 15.58
C LEU A 813 16.99 2.60 16.24
N VAL A 814 17.05 2.96 17.52
CA VAL A 814 16.03 3.84 18.13
C VAL A 814 16.63 5.24 18.14
N GLY A 815 16.05 6.11 17.31
CA GLY A 815 16.66 7.40 16.99
C GLY A 815 18.07 7.25 16.42
N THR A 816 19.04 7.96 17.01
CA THR A 816 20.47 7.89 16.66
C THR A 816 21.32 7.26 17.76
N GLU A 817 20.77 7.10 18.97
CA GLU A 817 21.57 6.87 20.19
C GLU A 817 21.58 5.42 20.66
N MET A 818 20.64 4.60 20.20
CA MET A 818 20.47 3.20 20.61
C MET A 818 20.42 2.29 19.38
N LEU A 819 21.07 1.13 19.47
CA LEU A 819 21.05 0.07 18.47
C LEU A 819 20.44 -1.18 19.08
N VAL A 820 19.46 -1.77 18.41
CA VAL A 820 18.74 -2.98 18.86
C VAL A 820 18.97 -4.10 17.84
N VAL A 821 19.41 -5.26 18.32
CA VAL A 821 19.66 -6.46 17.51
C VAL A 821 18.77 -7.59 18.05
N PRO A 822 17.52 -7.70 17.57
CA PRO A 822 16.54 -8.60 18.15
C PRO A 822 16.82 -10.07 17.85
N VAL A 823 16.42 -10.95 18.78
CA VAL A 823 16.37 -12.40 18.54
C VAL A 823 15.07 -12.73 17.81
N LEU A 824 15.18 -13.11 16.54
CA LEU A 824 14.04 -13.36 15.65
C LEU A 824 13.90 -14.82 15.23
N ASP A 825 14.64 -15.72 15.86
CA ASP A 825 14.63 -17.15 15.60
C ASP A 825 14.53 -17.93 16.91
N LYS A 826 13.77 -19.03 16.86
CA LYS A 826 13.49 -19.88 18.02
C LYS A 826 14.77 -20.52 18.59
N GLY A 827 14.89 -20.56 19.91
CA GLY A 827 15.93 -21.25 20.65
C GLY A 827 17.29 -20.55 20.63
N ARG A 828 17.36 -19.30 20.16
CA ARG A 828 18.62 -18.55 20.05
C ARG A 828 18.89 -17.78 21.34
N THR A 829 20.16 -17.80 21.75
CA THR A 829 20.72 -17.05 22.90
C THR A 829 21.81 -16.08 22.48
N ALA A 830 22.10 -15.96 21.18
CA ALA A 830 23.08 -15.03 20.64
C ALA A 830 22.68 -14.58 19.23
N VAL A 831 23.11 -13.38 18.87
CA VAL A 831 22.88 -12.71 17.58
C VAL A 831 24.18 -12.18 17.00
N THR A 832 24.22 -12.01 15.68
CA THR A 832 25.30 -11.31 14.99
C THR A 832 24.92 -9.84 14.82
N ALA A 833 25.62 -8.95 15.49
CA ALA A 833 25.43 -7.51 15.42
C ALA A 833 26.43 -6.90 14.42
N TYR A 834 25.99 -6.00 13.56
CA TYR A 834 26.85 -5.18 12.71
C TYR A 834 27.00 -3.77 13.30
N PHE A 835 28.23 -3.27 13.38
CA PHE A 835 28.54 -1.94 13.87
C PHE A 835 29.11 -1.09 12.73
N PRO A 836 28.37 -0.08 12.24
CA PRO A 836 28.90 0.91 11.32
C PRO A 836 30.05 1.69 11.97
N THR A 837 31.11 1.94 11.21
CA THR A 837 32.31 2.68 11.67
C THR A 837 32.54 3.98 10.92
N SER A 838 31.69 4.32 9.93
CA SER A 838 31.88 5.51 9.09
C SER A 838 31.81 6.85 9.84
N ASP A 839 31.17 6.88 11.00
CA ASP A 839 31.07 8.05 11.87
C ASP A 839 32.15 8.08 12.97
N GLY A 840 33.07 7.10 12.99
CA GLY A 840 34.11 6.95 14.03
C GLY A 840 33.56 6.61 15.42
N GLY A 841 32.26 6.32 15.53
CA GLY A 841 31.59 6.03 16.79
C GLY A 841 31.95 4.65 17.36
N SER A 842 31.61 4.46 18.64
CA SER A 842 31.66 3.17 19.31
C SER A 842 30.34 2.91 20.04
N TRP A 843 30.00 1.65 20.21
CA TRP A 843 28.75 1.18 20.80
C TRP A 843 29.04 0.38 22.07
N ARG A 844 28.33 0.65 23.15
CA ARG A 844 28.45 -0.06 24.43
C ARG A 844 27.25 -0.97 24.63
N HIS A 845 27.50 -2.24 24.87
CA HIS A 845 26.47 -3.22 25.20
C HIS A 845 25.86 -2.93 26.57
N VAL A 846 24.53 -2.84 26.64
CA VAL A 846 23.82 -2.35 27.83
C VAL A 846 23.99 -3.27 29.04
N TRP A 847 24.05 -4.59 28.82
CA TRP A 847 24.10 -5.58 29.92
C TRP A 847 25.51 -5.85 30.42
N THR A 848 26.50 -5.93 29.53
CA THR A 848 27.88 -6.29 29.89
C THR A 848 28.81 -5.08 30.03
N GLY A 849 28.45 -3.94 29.45
CA GLY A 849 29.32 -2.76 29.36
C GLY A 849 30.44 -2.89 28.34
N GLU A 850 30.52 -3.99 27.60
CA GLU A 850 31.52 -4.21 26.54
C GLU A 850 31.35 -3.18 25.40
N GLU A 851 32.46 -2.67 24.88
CA GLU A 851 32.47 -1.64 23.83
C GLU A 851 32.93 -2.20 22.48
N PHE A 852 32.24 -1.79 21.42
CA PHE A 852 32.41 -2.24 20.04
C PHE A 852 32.64 -1.00 19.15
N GLY A 853 33.87 -0.78 18.67
CA GLY A 853 34.23 0.34 17.77
C GLY A 853 35.55 1.03 18.10
N GLY A 854 35.86 2.14 17.43
CA GLY A 854 36.93 3.07 17.85
C GLY A 854 38.38 2.59 17.72
N GLY A 855 38.69 1.67 16.79
CA GLY A 855 40.05 1.14 16.63
C GLY A 855 40.53 0.20 17.76
N HIS A 856 39.68 -0.07 18.76
CA HIS A 856 39.91 -1.07 19.79
C HIS A 856 39.13 -2.36 19.46
N ARG A 857 39.88 -3.39 19.10
CA ARG A 857 39.40 -4.78 18.99
C ARG A 857 39.59 -5.46 20.34
N SER A 858 38.70 -5.19 21.29
CA SER A 858 38.75 -5.85 22.61
C SER A 858 37.54 -6.76 22.73
N GLY A 859 37.69 -8.03 22.36
CA GLY A 859 36.66 -9.06 22.56
C GLY A 859 37.04 -10.39 21.91
N HIS A 860 36.92 -11.48 22.68
CA HIS A 860 37.21 -12.88 22.30
C HIS A 860 36.14 -13.48 21.35
N GLY A 861 35.72 -12.73 20.33
CA GLY A 861 34.79 -13.18 19.29
C GLY A 861 35.53 -13.63 18.03
N SER A 862 35.07 -14.70 17.40
CA SER A 862 35.52 -15.15 16.08
C SER A 862 35.60 -13.97 15.09
N LEU A 863 36.74 -13.84 14.41
CA LEU A 863 37.03 -12.82 13.38
C LEU A 863 35.89 -12.72 12.35
N GLY A 864 35.09 -11.65 12.43
CA GLY A 864 34.23 -11.22 11.32
C GLY A 864 35.04 -10.47 10.26
N GLU A 865 34.65 -10.57 8.98
CA GLU A 865 35.24 -9.79 7.89
C GLU A 865 35.01 -8.30 8.15
N ALA A 866 36.09 -7.56 8.40
CA ALA A 866 36.04 -6.10 8.42
C ALA A 866 35.77 -5.60 7.01
N THR A 867 34.65 -4.91 6.82
CA THR A 867 34.43 -4.13 5.59
C THR A 867 35.04 -2.75 5.76
N VAL A 868 35.15 -1.99 4.68
CA VAL A 868 35.61 -0.58 4.73
C VAL A 868 34.71 0.28 5.63
N HIS A 869 33.46 -0.12 5.86
CA HIS A 869 32.43 0.70 6.51
C HIS A 869 31.96 0.21 7.88
N GLY A 870 32.37 -1.00 8.32
CA GLY A 870 31.98 -1.55 9.61
C GLY A 870 32.42 -3.01 9.81
N PHE A 871 32.01 -3.60 10.94
CA PHE A 871 32.35 -4.99 11.30
C PHE A 871 31.18 -5.69 12.00
N GLU A 872 31.19 -7.03 11.98
CA GLU A 872 30.23 -7.87 12.69
C GLU A 872 30.84 -8.49 13.95
N ALA A 873 30.03 -8.71 14.98
CA ALA A 873 30.39 -9.47 16.18
C ALA A 873 29.22 -10.33 16.67
N GLU A 874 29.52 -11.52 17.20
CA GLU A 874 28.53 -12.31 17.94
C GLU A 874 28.36 -11.78 19.37
N VAL A 875 27.11 -11.61 19.79
CA VAL A 875 26.76 -11.02 21.08
C VAL A 875 25.69 -11.87 21.74
N SER A 876 25.83 -12.09 23.05
CA SER A 876 24.80 -12.78 23.84
C SER A 876 23.50 -11.99 23.88
N ALA A 877 22.39 -12.69 23.76
CA ALA A 877 21.03 -12.15 23.72
C ALA A 877 20.07 -13.14 24.41
N ASP A 878 20.36 -13.52 25.65
CA ASP A 878 19.46 -14.37 26.43
C ASP A 878 18.07 -13.74 26.61
N VAL A 879 17.05 -14.56 26.86
CA VAL A 879 15.68 -14.06 27.10
C VAL A 879 15.70 -13.16 28.34
N GLY A 880 15.22 -11.92 28.19
CA GLY A 880 15.26 -10.86 29.20
C GLY A 880 16.44 -9.91 29.06
N CYS A 881 17.45 -10.25 28.27
CA CYS A 881 18.62 -9.42 28.00
C CYS A 881 18.85 -9.31 26.48
N PRO A 882 17.91 -8.70 25.72
CA PRO A 882 18.04 -8.57 24.26
C PRO A 882 19.29 -7.77 23.90
N ALA A 883 19.99 -8.09 22.80
CA ALA A 883 21.20 -7.35 22.43
C ALA A 883 20.87 -5.87 22.08
N VAL A 884 21.20 -4.98 23.01
CA VAL A 884 20.93 -3.55 22.94
C VAL A 884 22.21 -2.81 23.26
N PHE A 885 22.50 -1.79 22.47
CA PHE A 885 23.71 -0.98 22.59
C PHE A 885 23.33 0.50 22.63
N VAL A 886 24.16 1.27 23.32
CA VAL A 886 24.09 2.73 23.34
C VAL A 886 25.39 3.29 22.80
N ARG A 887 25.35 4.46 22.16
CA ARG A 887 26.59 5.14 21.74
C ARG A 887 27.48 5.46 22.95
N VAL A 888 28.77 5.20 22.83
CA VAL A 888 29.76 5.57 23.85
C VAL A 888 29.82 7.10 23.98
N GLY A 889 29.71 7.59 25.21
CA GLY A 889 29.68 9.04 25.51
C GLY A 889 28.33 9.72 25.24
N SER A 890 27.28 8.97 24.87
CA SER A 890 25.93 9.52 24.68
C SER A 890 25.26 9.84 26.02
N PRO A 891 24.84 11.09 26.29
CA PRO A 891 24.06 11.42 27.48
C PRO A 891 22.71 10.67 27.53
N VAL A 892 22.14 10.38 26.35
CA VAL A 892 20.91 9.56 26.23
C VAL A 892 21.22 8.14 26.66
N GLY A 893 22.30 7.54 26.15
CA GLY A 893 22.72 6.20 26.53
C GLY A 893 22.99 6.05 28.03
N GLU A 894 23.72 6.99 28.62
CA GLU A 894 24.03 7.00 30.05
C GLU A 894 22.78 7.15 30.92
N ARG A 895 21.86 8.03 30.53
CA ARG A 895 20.59 8.19 31.24
C ARG A 895 19.71 6.95 31.12
N PHE A 896 19.65 6.31 29.96
CA PHE A 896 18.92 5.06 29.77
C PHE A 896 19.45 3.95 30.70
N VAL A 897 20.76 3.72 30.71
CA VAL A 897 21.41 2.71 31.57
C VAL A 897 21.19 3.02 33.06
N ARG A 898 21.23 4.30 33.45
CA ARG A 898 20.89 4.71 34.82
C ARG A 898 19.45 4.38 35.18
N ASN A 899 18.49 4.75 34.32
CA ASN A 899 17.08 4.47 34.56
C ASN A 899 16.80 2.96 34.63
N LEU A 900 17.51 2.12 33.88
CA LEU A 900 17.41 0.66 33.99
C LEU A 900 17.83 0.17 35.38
N ARG A 901 18.88 0.74 35.99
CA ARG A 901 19.29 0.41 37.38
C ARG A 901 18.25 0.89 38.38
N ASP A 902 17.77 2.11 38.22
CA ASP A 902 16.79 2.71 39.13
C ASP A 902 15.46 1.93 39.12
N LEU A 903 15.09 1.33 37.98
CA LEU A 903 13.92 0.46 37.81
C LEU A 903 14.21 -1.03 38.12
N GLY A 904 15.42 -1.37 38.58
CA GLY A 904 15.77 -2.75 38.95
C GLY A 904 15.85 -3.74 37.78
N VAL A 905 16.07 -3.25 36.55
CA VAL A 905 16.21 -4.10 35.35
C VAL A 905 17.64 -4.65 35.22
N ILE A 906 18.67 -3.89 35.62
CA ILE A 906 20.09 -4.30 35.59
C ILE A 906 20.79 -4.09 36.93
#